data_AF-A0A1E2WS97-F1
#
_entry.id   AF-A0A1E2WS97-F1
#
_cell.length_a   1.000
_cell.length_b   1.000
_cell.length_c   1.000
_cell.angle_alpha   90.00
_cell.angle_beta   90.00
_cell.angle_gamma   90.00
#
_symmetry.space_group_name_H-M   'P 1'
#
loop_
_entity.id
_entity.type
_entity.pdbx_description
1 polymer ?
#
loop_
_entity_poly.entity_id
_entity_poly.type
_entity_poly.pdbx_seq_one_letter_code
_entity_poly.pdbx_strand_id
1 'polypeptide(L)'
;MANIIGTNGNDALLGSNGADTINGKPGNDIITAKKGNDILTGGGGKDKFVYNLGDGTDTITDFGGIGKGTNPTAAVIAEVDTIKFQGAGLSARNLLLTQNGSNLEITFEGVDGAKVLLNNFKLENLENLNASGTRPAIGNILFDGQTSITDSFDVFDANSTQTSLFNKNTVTFLNDLSNNITGLDDSNDVINGQGGNDKIDGKSGNDLLRGGAGNDTLLGGEGNNTLLGGTGDDNLSANSSTGDNLLSGGDGNDSLSVSGYVEVNYPDGYDFRSSGKNTLNGGAGNDTLNASGSTGNNLLSGGDGNDSLSISGYYEGNIYFNDDSRSSGKNTLNGGAGNDTLNASGSTGDNLLSGGDGNDSLSISGYYKYTPYEDPYEPRNLSSTYDSRSSGKNTLNGGAGNDTLNASGSTGNNLLSGGDGNDSLIGGTGNDTLFGGRGNDSLDGGSGNDNLNVDSSPGNNLLSGGDGNDTLSALGDYYGDVVSGNNTLKGGAGNDSLSADGSAGDNLLDGGNGNDYLSVSGGYYDPEVSGNNTLKGGAGNDSLSAFFSTGDNLLDGGDDKDNLSVNLASGNNTLNGGAGDDYLSANISTGNNLLSGGDGNDSLFASEFEGYRFDNTSGNNTLNGGAGKDYLNVNYSRGANLLSGGDGNDTLSGSSYGYGFGGSFYNTTGNNTLNGGAGDDNLNVDYSSGNNLLSGDSGNDYLSASGYQYDKDGNDGEGVYRRASGNNTLKGGAGDDKLIVDYSTGKNLLFGGDGNDTLSAYGALGNNTLNGGSGNDYLTGGFGNDTLYGGDGIDTFAFNSYKQGVDRLYDFNATNELIQVSATGFGGGLSIPSLSASQFTLGTSATTSNQRFIYDNITGSLYFDQDGSAGGFAQVKFAQLSAGLSLTKNNFVVV
;
A
#
# COMPACT_ATOMS: atom_id res chain seq x y z
N MET A 1 -63.54 -2.44 -32.93
CA MET A 1 -64.82 -1.90 -32.43
C MET A 1 -65.96 -2.25 -33.36
N ALA A 2 -66.15 -3.56 -33.47
CA ALA A 2 -67.38 -4.20 -33.83
C ALA A 2 -68.28 -4.30 -32.57
N ASN A 3 -69.58 -4.16 -32.77
CA ASN A 3 -70.59 -4.49 -31.78
C ASN A 3 -71.30 -5.76 -32.29
N ILE A 4 -71.04 -6.90 -31.65
CA ILE A 4 -71.50 -8.22 -32.09
C ILE A 4 -72.56 -8.70 -31.12
N ILE A 5 -73.74 -9.03 -31.63
CA ILE A 5 -74.88 -9.43 -30.82
C ILE A 5 -75.40 -10.78 -31.32
N GLY A 6 -75.48 -11.77 -30.44
CA GLY A 6 -76.04 -13.09 -30.68
C GLY A 6 -77.58 -13.12 -30.71
N THR A 7 -78.10 -14.34 -30.69
CA THR A 7 -79.50 -14.75 -30.72
C THR A 7 -79.92 -15.30 -29.34
N ASN A 8 -81.19 -15.69 -29.17
CA ASN A 8 -81.64 -16.31 -27.92
C ASN A 8 -81.40 -17.83 -27.90
N GLY A 9 -80.35 -18.32 -28.56
CA GLY A 9 -79.96 -19.72 -28.60
C GLY A 9 -78.45 -19.83 -28.71
N ASN A 10 -77.90 -21.04 -28.69
CA ASN A 10 -76.45 -21.25 -28.63
C ASN A 10 -75.73 -20.69 -29.88
N ASP A 11 -74.89 -19.68 -29.68
CA ASP A 11 -74.14 -18.99 -30.70
C ASP A 11 -72.63 -19.25 -30.62
N ALA A 12 -71.94 -19.08 -31.75
CA ALA A 12 -70.47 -19.05 -31.80
C ALA A 12 -70.04 -17.69 -32.35
N LEU A 13 -69.62 -16.80 -31.46
CA LEU A 13 -69.34 -15.39 -31.74
C LEU A 13 -67.83 -15.16 -31.83
N LEU A 14 -67.40 -14.54 -32.93
CA LEU A 14 -66.00 -14.29 -33.23
C LEU A 14 -65.75 -12.79 -33.44
N GLY A 15 -64.88 -12.21 -32.62
CA GLY A 15 -64.46 -10.82 -32.71
C GLY A 15 -63.43 -10.52 -33.80
N SER A 16 -63.04 -9.26 -33.86
CA SER A 16 -62.03 -8.65 -34.74
C SER A 16 -60.69 -8.49 -34.00
N ASN A 17 -59.67 -7.90 -34.63
CA ASN A 17 -58.36 -7.69 -33.98
C ASN A 17 -58.24 -6.31 -33.29
N GLY A 18 -59.35 -5.66 -32.94
CA GLY A 18 -59.31 -4.46 -32.11
C GLY A 18 -60.52 -4.36 -31.21
N ALA A 19 -60.45 -3.56 -30.15
CA ALA A 19 -61.44 -3.48 -29.06
C ALA A 19 -62.91 -3.59 -29.51
N ASP A 20 -63.61 -4.64 -29.12
CA ASP A 20 -64.96 -5.04 -29.50
C ASP A 20 -65.91 -5.11 -28.30
N THR A 21 -67.21 -5.08 -28.57
CA THR A 21 -68.25 -5.36 -27.58
C THR A 21 -69.09 -6.52 -28.10
N ILE A 22 -69.13 -7.63 -27.37
CA ILE A 22 -69.79 -8.87 -27.78
C ILE A 22 -70.83 -9.27 -26.74
N ASN A 23 -72.06 -9.54 -27.17
CA ASN A 23 -73.16 -9.95 -26.29
C ASN A 23 -73.84 -11.21 -26.85
N GLY A 24 -73.77 -12.33 -26.12
CA GLY A 24 -74.36 -13.63 -26.49
C GLY A 24 -75.88 -13.63 -26.46
N LYS A 25 -76.47 -13.14 -25.35
CA LYS A 25 -77.89 -13.24 -24.94
C LYS A 25 -78.20 -14.65 -24.38
N PRO A 26 -79.46 -15.03 -24.04
CA PRO A 26 -79.69 -16.37 -23.50
C PRO A 26 -79.30 -17.48 -24.50
N GLY A 27 -78.55 -18.47 -24.06
CA GLY A 27 -77.94 -19.51 -24.88
C GLY A 27 -76.75 -20.13 -24.16
N ASN A 28 -76.20 -21.24 -24.68
CA ASN A 28 -74.86 -21.68 -24.29
C ASN A 28 -73.91 -21.24 -25.39
N ASP A 29 -73.33 -20.06 -25.25
CA ASP A 29 -72.58 -19.39 -26.30
C ASP A 29 -71.08 -19.66 -26.23
N ILE A 30 -70.39 -19.58 -27.36
CA ILE A 30 -68.93 -19.63 -27.43
C ILE A 30 -68.43 -18.30 -27.98
N ILE A 31 -67.71 -17.53 -27.16
CA ILE A 31 -67.24 -16.19 -27.50
C ILE A 31 -65.71 -16.21 -27.61
N THR A 32 -65.18 -15.80 -28.77
CA THR A 32 -63.73 -15.62 -29.00
C THR A 32 -63.49 -14.22 -29.54
N ALA A 33 -63.00 -13.32 -28.70
CA ALA A 33 -62.90 -11.90 -29.03
C ALA A 33 -61.69 -11.57 -29.93
N LYS A 34 -60.58 -12.32 -29.78
CA LYS A 34 -59.27 -12.11 -30.41
C LYS A 34 -58.57 -10.86 -29.83
N LYS A 35 -57.74 -10.20 -30.63
CA LYS A 35 -56.93 -9.07 -30.18
C LYS A 35 -57.79 -7.84 -29.89
N GLY A 36 -57.49 -7.12 -28.83
CA GLY A 36 -58.25 -5.96 -28.40
C GLY A 36 -58.36 -5.93 -26.88
N ASN A 37 -58.84 -4.82 -26.35
CA ASN A 37 -59.37 -4.83 -24.98
C ASN A 37 -60.88 -4.90 -25.13
N ASP A 38 -61.45 -6.10 -25.01
CA ASP A 38 -62.82 -6.37 -25.40
C ASP A 38 -63.78 -6.38 -24.19
N ILE A 39 -65.06 -6.09 -24.43
CA ILE A 39 -66.13 -6.20 -23.42
C ILE A 39 -67.06 -7.32 -23.84
N LEU A 40 -67.15 -8.37 -23.03
CA LEU A 40 -67.86 -9.60 -23.34
C LEU A 40 -69.00 -9.81 -22.35
N THR A 41 -70.18 -10.10 -22.88
CA THR A 41 -71.38 -10.46 -22.11
C THR A 41 -71.87 -11.81 -22.60
N GLY A 42 -71.95 -12.80 -21.72
CA GLY A 42 -72.45 -14.14 -22.05
C GLY A 42 -73.97 -14.10 -22.25
N GLY A 43 -74.70 -13.69 -21.22
CA GLY A 43 -76.15 -13.76 -21.18
C GLY A 43 -76.61 -14.74 -20.12
N GLY A 44 -77.51 -15.66 -20.48
CA GLY A 44 -78.00 -16.67 -19.54
C GLY A 44 -77.87 -18.05 -20.15
N GLY A 45 -77.36 -19.02 -19.39
CA GLY A 45 -76.93 -20.32 -19.88
C GLY A 45 -75.46 -20.58 -19.56
N LYS A 46 -74.86 -21.57 -20.22
CA LYS A 46 -73.47 -21.99 -20.01
C LYS A 46 -72.57 -21.43 -21.09
N ASP A 47 -72.00 -20.26 -20.85
CA ASP A 47 -71.20 -19.59 -21.85
C ASP A 47 -69.72 -19.99 -21.75
N LYS A 48 -69.04 -20.01 -22.89
CA LYS A 48 -67.62 -20.30 -23.00
C LYS A 48 -66.88 -19.12 -23.64
N PHE A 49 -66.04 -18.47 -22.86
CA PHE A 49 -65.14 -17.43 -23.32
C PHE A 49 -63.79 -18.05 -23.68
N VAL A 50 -63.26 -17.78 -24.87
CA VAL A 50 -61.97 -18.28 -25.33
C VAL A 50 -60.99 -17.12 -25.37
N TYR A 51 -59.97 -17.18 -24.52
CA TYR A 51 -58.90 -16.21 -24.43
C TYR A 51 -57.62 -16.80 -25.00
N ASN A 52 -57.02 -16.17 -26.00
CA ASN A 52 -55.73 -16.54 -26.55
C ASN A 52 -54.64 -15.62 -26.01
N LEU A 53 -53.44 -16.17 -25.80
CA LEU A 53 -52.28 -15.36 -25.43
C LEU A 53 -52.06 -14.22 -26.45
N GLY A 54 -52.03 -12.98 -25.94
CA GLY A 54 -51.90 -11.78 -26.74
C GLY A 54 -53.21 -11.21 -27.28
N ASP A 55 -54.36 -11.69 -26.79
CA ASP A 55 -55.66 -11.09 -27.07
C ASP A 55 -55.76 -9.69 -26.43
N GLY A 56 -55.31 -9.48 -25.20
CA GLY A 56 -55.23 -8.15 -24.58
C GLY A 56 -55.87 -8.15 -23.21
N THR A 57 -56.53 -7.07 -22.81
CA THR A 57 -57.27 -7.03 -21.53
C THR A 57 -58.76 -7.11 -21.78
N ASP A 58 -59.33 -8.30 -21.61
CA ASP A 58 -60.75 -8.55 -21.84
C ASP A 58 -61.55 -8.45 -20.55
N THR A 59 -62.73 -7.82 -20.62
CA THR A 59 -63.65 -7.67 -19.49
C THR A 59 -64.92 -8.47 -19.73
N ILE A 60 -65.20 -9.45 -18.88
CA ILE A 60 -66.45 -10.23 -18.90
C ILE A 60 -67.41 -9.64 -17.86
N THR A 61 -68.63 -9.29 -18.29
CA THR A 61 -69.53 -8.45 -17.50
C THR A 61 -70.50 -9.20 -16.58
N ASP A 62 -70.76 -10.48 -16.85
CA ASP A 62 -71.83 -11.28 -16.25
C ASP A 62 -71.41 -12.73 -16.01
N PHE A 63 -70.12 -12.98 -15.79
CA PHE A 63 -69.55 -14.32 -15.67
C PHE A 63 -70.21 -15.15 -14.55
N GLY A 64 -70.77 -16.30 -14.91
CA GLY A 64 -71.46 -17.23 -14.03
C GLY A 64 -70.53 -18.17 -13.24
N GLY A 65 -70.48 -17.99 -11.92
CA GLY A 65 -69.63 -18.77 -11.00
C GLY A 65 -70.30 -20.00 -10.39
N ILE A 66 -69.50 -20.86 -9.74
CA ILE A 66 -69.97 -22.07 -9.04
C ILE A 66 -70.19 -21.83 -7.54
N GLY A 67 -69.32 -21.05 -6.89
CA GLY A 67 -69.31 -20.90 -5.43
C GLY A 67 -68.49 -21.98 -4.71
N LYS A 68 -67.69 -21.59 -3.71
CA LYS A 68 -66.79 -22.46 -2.94
C LYS A 68 -67.45 -23.72 -2.40
N GLY A 69 -66.84 -24.89 -2.67
CA GLY A 69 -67.14 -26.16 -2.00
C GLY A 69 -68.62 -26.59 -2.03
N THR A 70 -69.45 -25.96 -2.86
CA THR A 70 -70.88 -26.24 -2.90
C THR A 70 -71.16 -27.53 -3.67
N ASN A 71 -72.30 -28.18 -3.38
CA ASN A 71 -72.92 -29.10 -4.33
C ASN A 71 -73.92 -28.26 -5.15
N PRO A 72 -73.48 -27.62 -6.27
CA PRO A 72 -74.24 -26.57 -6.91
C PRO A 72 -75.61 -27.08 -7.33
N THR A 73 -76.63 -26.24 -7.13
CA THR A 73 -78.00 -26.58 -7.53
C THR A 73 -78.10 -26.71 -9.05
N ALA A 74 -79.14 -27.38 -9.56
CA ALA A 74 -79.36 -27.44 -11.00
C ALA A 74 -79.47 -26.06 -11.68
N ALA A 75 -79.92 -25.04 -10.94
CA ALA A 75 -79.97 -23.66 -11.43
C ALA A 75 -78.58 -23.04 -11.55
N VAL A 76 -77.72 -23.21 -10.54
CA VAL A 76 -76.31 -22.79 -10.64
C VAL A 76 -75.64 -23.52 -11.79
N ILE A 77 -75.75 -24.85 -11.84
CA ILE A 77 -75.17 -25.66 -12.92
C ILE A 77 -75.63 -25.17 -14.29
N ALA A 78 -76.87 -24.70 -14.47
CA ALA A 78 -77.38 -24.24 -15.75
C ALA A 78 -76.76 -22.91 -16.24
N GLU A 79 -76.15 -22.14 -15.33
CA GLU A 79 -75.64 -20.78 -15.56
C GLU A 79 -74.11 -20.69 -15.31
N VAL A 80 -73.39 -21.83 -15.22
CA VAL A 80 -71.93 -21.82 -15.00
C VAL A 80 -71.21 -21.56 -16.31
N ASP A 81 -70.44 -20.48 -16.31
CA ASP A 81 -69.60 -20.09 -17.43
C ASP A 81 -68.19 -20.65 -17.30
N THR A 82 -67.52 -20.81 -18.45
CA THR A 82 -66.14 -21.30 -18.54
C THR A 82 -65.27 -20.35 -19.35
N ILE A 83 -64.09 -20.02 -18.85
CA ILE A 83 -63.04 -19.35 -19.62
C ILE A 83 -62.03 -20.42 -20.06
N LYS A 84 -61.75 -20.48 -21.36
CA LYS A 84 -60.71 -21.32 -21.93
C LYS A 84 -59.50 -20.47 -22.28
N PHE A 85 -58.40 -20.66 -21.55
CA PHE A 85 -57.11 -20.07 -21.87
C PHE A 85 -56.37 -20.92 -22.89
N GLN A 86 -55.85 -20.29 -23.95
CA GLN A 86 -55.10 -20.94 -25.04
C GLN A 86 -53.79 -20.21 -25.29
N GLY A 87 -52.70 -20.95 -25.43
CA GLY A 87 -51.37 -20.39 -25.61
C GLY A 87 -50.34 -20.98 -24.65
N ALA A 88 -49.11 -21.12 -25.14
CA ALA A 88 -48.00 -21.60 -24.34
C ALA A 88 -47.75 -20.66 -23.15
N GLY A 89 -47.74 -21.22 -21.93
CA GLY A 89 -47.49 -20.48 -20.70
C GLY A 89 -48.73 -20.17 -19.85
N LEU A 90 -49.96 -20.36 -20.34
CA LEU A 90 -51.17 -20.16 -19.54
C LEU A 90 -51.56 -21.48 -18.83
N SER A 91 -51.13 -21.66 -17.59
CA SER A 91 -51.34 -22.90 -16.82
C SER A 91 -51.96 -22.63 -15.45
N ALA A 92 -52.46 -23.67 -14.78
CA ALA A 92 -52.92 -23.54 -13.40
C ALA A 92 -51.80 -23.06 -12.47
N ARG A 93 -50.58 -23.60 -12.61
CA ARG A 93 -49.46 -23.36 -11.68
C ARG A 93 -49.04 -21.89 -11.58
N ASN A 94 -49.15 -21.15 -12.69
CA ASN A 94 -48.80 -19.72 -12.74
C ASN A 94 -50.04 -18.81 -12.78
N LEU A 95 -51.24 -19.34 -12.52
CA LEU A 95 -52.46 -18.54 -12.38
C LEU A 95 -52.33 -17.61 -11.16
N LEU A 96 -52.65 -16.34 -11.35
CA LEU A 96 -52.80 -15.36 -10.28
C LEU A 96 -54.23 -14.83 -10.28
N LEU A 97 -54.83 -14.76 -9.09
CA LEU A 97 -56.18 -14.28 -8.88
C LEU A 97 -56.10 -13.09 -7.93
N THR A 98 -56.64 -11.94 -8.29
CA THR A 98 -56.58 -10.75 -7.43
C THR A 98 -57.97 -10.13 -7.29
N GLN A 99 -58.47 -10.05 -6.06
CA GLN A 99 -59.74 -9.38 -5.77
C GLN A 99 -59.50 -7.87 -5.71
N ASN A 100 -60.06 -7.12 -6.66
CA ASN A 100 -59.97 -5.66 -6.70
C ASN A 100 -61.36 -5.03 -6.63
N GLY A 101 -61.76 -4.63 -5.41
CA GLY A 101 -63.12 -4.17 -5.14
C GLY A 101 -64.15 -5.26 -5.46
N SER A 102 -65.12 -4.96 -6.32
CA SER A 102 -66.12 -5.95 -6.76
C SER A 102 -65.66 -6.84 -7.90
N ASN A 103 -64.46 -6.63 -8.45
CA ASN A 103 -63.99 -7.34 -9.66
C ASN A 103 -62.91 -8.36 -9.31
N LEU A 104 -62.89 -9.47 -10.04
CA LEU A 104 -61.80 -10.44 -9.99
C LEU A 104 -60.91 -10.26 -11.21
N GLU A 105 -59.63 -10.05 -10.98
CA GLU A 105 -58.61 -10.01 -12.02
C GLU A 105 -57.93 -11.39 -12.14
N ILE A 106 -57.82 -11.89 -13.36
CA ILE A 106 -57.12 -13.13 -13.70
C ILE A 106 -55.91 -12.77 -14.55
N THR A 107 -54.73 -13.09 -14.04
CA THR A 107 -53.43 -12.89 -14.69
C THR A 107 -52.57 -14.15 -14.56
N PHE A 108 -51.40 -14.12 -15.18
CA PHE A 108 -50.46 -15.23 -15.17
C PHE A 108 -49.06 -14.74 -14.87
N GLU A 109 -48.41 -15.34 -13.87
CA GLU A 109 -47.03 -15.04 -13.52
C GLU A 109 -46.11 -15.36 -14.72
N GLY A 110 -45.22 -14.41 -15.04
CA GLY A 110 -44.26 -14.52 -16.14
C GLY A 110 -44.86 -14.43 -17.55
N VAL A 111 -46.13 -14.02 -17.70
CA VAL A 111 -46.81 -13.93 -19.00
C VAL A 111 -47.42 -12.56 -19.22
N ASP A 112 -46.62 -11.65 -19.81
CA ASP A 112 -47.04 -10.28 -20.09
C ASP A 112 -48.24 -10.22 -21.07
N GLY A 113 -49.18 -9.33 -20.76
CA GLY A 113 -50.33 -9.05 -21.62
C GLY A 113 -51.43 -10.12 -21.61
N ALA A 114 -51.35 -11.15 -20.75
CA ALA A 114 -52.44 -12.08 -20.50
C ALA A 114 -53.29 -11.61 -19.31
N LYS A 115 -54.46 -10.97 -19.58
CA LYS A 115 -55.30 -10.41 -18.52
C LYS A 115 -56.79 -10.50 -18.85
N VAL A 116 -57.58 -11.05 -17.92
CA VAL A 116 -59.05 -11.06 -17.98
C VAL A 116 -59.62 -10.46 -16.70
N LEU A 117 -60.57 -9.53 -16.83
CA LEU A 117 -61.33 -8.97 -15.71
C LEU A 117 -62.74 -9.56 -15.69
N LEU A 118 -63.13 -10.09 -14.54
CA LEU A 118 -64.50 -10.50 -14.27
C LEU A 118 -65.18 -9.42 -13.44
N ASN A 119 -66.11 -8.70 -14.07
CA ASN A 119 -66.78 -7.56 -13.45
C ASN A 119 -67.81 -8.04 -12.42
N ASN A 120 -67.86 -7.43 -11.24
CA ASN A 120 -68.76 -7.79 -10.14
C ASN A 120 -68.68 -9.28 -9.74
N PHE A 121 -67.53 -9.90 -9.94
CA PHE A 121 -67.27 -11.28 -9.61
C PHE A 121 -66.35 -11.38 -8.39
N LYS A 122 -66.75 -12.21 -7.43
CA LYS A 122 -65.96 -12.49 -6.23
C LYS A 122 -65.12 -13.74 -6.40
N LEU A 123 -63.91 -13.72 -5.86
CA LEU A 123 -62.96 -14.84 -5.83
C LEU A 123 -63.62 -16.14 -5.33
N GLU A 124 -64.37 -16.09 -4.22
CA GLU A 124 -65.09 -17.23 -3.62
C GLU A 124 -66.11 -17.92 -4.55
N ASN A 125 -66.46 -17.30 -5.68
CA ASN A 125 -67.35 -17.89 -6.69
C ASN A 125 -66.62 -18.68 -7.78
N LEU A 126 -65.29 -18.56 -7.88
CA LEU A 126 -64.46 -19.24 -8.86
C LEU A 126 -64.10 -20.64 -8.38
N GLU A 127 -64.44 -21.68 -9.15
CA GLU A 127 -64.11 -23.06 -8.77
C GLU A 127 -64.04 -24.01 -9.98
N ASN A 128 -63.32 -25.12 -9.85
CA ASN A 128 -63.38 -26.27 -10.75
C ASN A 128 -63.70 -27.56 -9.97
N LEU A 129 -64.91 -28.11 -10.13
CA LEU A 129 -65.32 -29.32 -9.43
C LEU A 129 -65.19 -30.59 -10.29
N ASN A 130 -64.60 -31.63 -9.70
CA ASN A 130 -64.64 -32.98 -10.24
C ASN A 130 -66.07 -33.52 -10.44
N ALA A 131 -66.20 -34.47 -11.36
CA ALA A 131 -67.42 -35.23 -11.54
C ALA A 131 -67.75 -36.01 -10.25
N SER A 132 -69.02 -35.97 -9.82
CA SER A 132 -69.47 -36.66 -8.61
C SER A 132 -70.83 -37.31 -8.83
N GLY A 133 -70.90 -38.63 -8.74
CA GLY A 133 -72.12 -39.40 -9.02
C GLY A 133 -72.67 -39.13 -10.43
N THR A 134 -73.82 -38.47 -10.51
CA THR A 134 -74.48 -38.08 -11.78
C THR A 134 -74.13 -36.67 -12.24
N ARG A 135 -73.41 -35.88 -11.44
CA ARG A 135 -72.96 -34.52 -11.81
C ARG A 135 -71.70 -34.63 -12.66
N PRO A 136 -71.67 -34.08 -13.90
CA PRO A 136 -70.44 -34.01 -14.69
C PRO A 136 -69.41 -33.09 -14.02
N ALA A 137 -68.16 -33.15 -14.44
CA ALA A 137 -67.18 -32.14 -14.07
C ALA A 137 -67.66 -30.77 -14.60
N ILE A 138 -67.60 -29.76 -13.74
CA ILE A 138 -68.07 -28.40 -14.01
C ILE A 138 -67.06 -27.43 -13.42
N GLY A 139 -66.77 -26.33 -14.11
CA GLY A 139 -65.70 -25.44 -13.69
C GLY A 139 -65.68 -24.15 -14.47
N ASN A 140 -65.05 -23.16 -13.86
CA ASN A 140 -64.92 -21.83 -14.42
C ASN A 140 -63.69 -21.66 -15.32
N ILE A 141 -62.65 -22.47 -15.18
CA ILE A 141 -61.41 -22.30 -15.96
C ILE A 141 -61.01 -23.61 -16.65
N LEU A 142 -60.63 -23.51 -17.92
CA LEU A 142 -60.08 -24.58 -18.74
C LEU A 142 -58.76 -24.12 -19.37
N PHE A 143 -57.67 -24.84 -19.13
CA PHE A 143 -56.35 -24.49 -19.67
C PHE A 143 -56.07 -25.14 -21.03
N ASP A 144 -55.00 -24.67 -21.70
CA ASP A 144 -54.66 -25.14 -23.03
C ASP A 144 -54.31 -26.64 -23.03
N GLY A 145 -54.69 -27.34 -24.10
CA GLY A 145 -54.57 -28.79 -24.20
C GLY A 145 -55.58 -29.60 -23.38
N GLN A 146 -56.33 -28.99 -22.44
CA GLN A 146 -57.39 -29.69 -21.71
C GLN A 146 -58.66 -29.81 -22.57
N THR A 147 -59.25 -31.01 -22.58
CA THR A 147 -60.51 -31.31 -23.32
C THR A 147 -61.74 -31.33 -22.42
N SER A 148 -61.56 -31.33 -21.09
CA SER A 148 -62.60 -31.28 -20.06
C SER A 148 -62.09 -30.53 -18.82
N ILE A 149 -63.02 -30.01 -18.00
CA ILE A 149 -62.69 -29.41 -16.70
C ILE A 149 -61.96 -30.44 -15.83
N THR A 150 -60.85 -30.01 -15.23
CA THR A 150 -60.13 -30.70 -14.17
C THR A 150 -60.17 -29.84 -12.92
N ASP A 151 -60.34 -30.47 -11.77
CA ASP A 151 -60.22 -29.85 -10.45
C ASP A 151 -58.75 -29.56 -10.16
N SER A 152 -58.29 -28.42 -10.67
CA SER A 152 -56.88 -28.05 -10.78
C SER A 152 -56.47 -26.93 -9.81
N PHE A 153 -57.44 -26.28 -9.17
CA PHE A 153 -57.21 -25.25 -8.16
C PHE A 153 -58.35 -25.24 -7.12
N ASP A 154 -58.07 -24.73 -5.92
CA ASP A 154 -59.03 -24.54 -4.80
C ASP A 154 -59.01 -23.07 -4.35
N VAL A 155 -60.14 -22.54 -3.88
CA VAL A 155 -60.31 -21.13 -3.48
C VAL A 155 -61.03 -21.00 -2.14
N PHE A 156 -60.43 -20.29 -1.19
CA PHE A 156 -61.02 -20.05 0.13
C PHE A 156 -61.91 -18.81 0.14
N ASP A 157 -63.07 -18.91 0.79
CA ASP A 157 -63.99 -17.80 1.06
C ASP A 157 -63.68 -17.18 2.42
N ALA A 158 -64.27 -16.01 2.70
CA ALA A 158 -64.04 -15.29 3.96
C ALA A 158 -64.51 -16.04 5.24
N ASN A 159 -65.24 -17.15 5.10
CA ASN A 159 -65.69 -17.98 6.22
C ASN A 159 -64.98 -19.35 6.30
N SER A 160 -63.92 -19.54 5.51
CA SER A 160 -63.16 -20.80 5.49
C SER A 160 -62.64 -21.15 6.88
N THR A 161 -62.82 -22.40 7.30
CA THR A 161 -62.16 -22.97 8.48
C THR A 161 -61.18 -24.09 8.11
N GLN A 162 -60.84 -24.22 6.83
CA GLN A 162 -59.88 -25.23 6.36
C GLN A 162 -58.48 -24.87 6.85
N THR A 163 -57.74 -25.88 7.31
CA THR A 163 -56.35 -25.74 7.80
C THR A 163 -55.37 -26.62 7.02
N SER A 164 -55.83 -27.30 5.96
CA SER A 164 -55.03 -28.20 5.12
C SER A 164 -55.50 -28.16 3.66
N LEU A 165 -54.59 -28.47 2.73
CA LEU A 165 -54.92 -28.56 1.30
C LEU A 165 -55.85 -29.73 0.98
N PHE A 166 -56.53 -29.62 -0.16
CA PHE A 166 -57.49 -30.62 -0.64
C PHE A 166 -56.82 -31.79 -1.37
N ASN A 167 -55.94 -31.52 -2.34
CA ASN A 167 -55.32 -32.52 -3.21
C ASN A 167 -53.82 -32.23 -3.44
N LYS A 168 -53.03 -33.27 -3.69
CA LYS A 168 -51.61 -33.13 -4.07
C LYS A 168 -51.45 -32.38 -5.39
N ASN A 169 -50.39 -31.57 -5.48
CA ASN A 169 -49.99 -30.78 -6.65
C ASN A 169 -51.09 -29.81 -7.15
N THR A 170 -51.88 -29.26 -6.23
CA THR A 170 -52.93 -28.29 -6.57
C THR A 170 -52.49 -26.86 -6.32
N VAL A 171 -53.20 -25.94 -6.96
CA VAL A 171 -53.02 -24.50 -6.79
C VAL A 171 -54.10 -23.99 -5.86
N THR A 172 -53.74 -23.42 -4.72
CA THR A 172 -54.68 -22.98 -3.71
C THR A 172 -54.61 -21.46 -3.56
N PHE A 173 -55.76 -20.81 -3.53
CA PHE A 173 -55.89 -19.38 -3.26
C PHE A 173 -56.61 -19.20 -1.92
N LEU A 174 -55.92 -18.56 -0.98
CA LEU A 174 -56.45 -18.24 0.34
C LEU A 174 -57.35 -16.99 0.28
N ASN A 175 -57.95 -16.63 1.41
CA ASN A 175 -58.77 -15.42 1.54
C ASN A 175 -57.93 -14.28 2.15
N ASP A 176 -58.42 -13.04 2.10
CA ASP A 176 -57.69 -11.87 2.61
C ASP A 176 -57.62 -11.77 4.17
N LEU A 177 -57.75 -12.88 4.90
CA LEU A 177 -57.62 -12.94 6.36
C LEU A 177 -56.35 -13.70 6.73
N SER A 178 -55.85 -13.52 7.96
CA SER A 178 -54.79 -14.38 8.50
C SER A 178 -55.17 -15.86 8.52
N ASN A 179 -54.50 -16.65 7.68
CA ASN A 179 -54.70 -18.08 7.51
C ASN A 179 -53.56 -18.89 8.15
N ASN A 180 -53.82 -20.17 8.46
CA ASN A 180 -52.81 -21.09 8.97
C ASN A 180 -52.99 -22.45 8.30
N ILE A 181 -52.17 -22.70 7.27
CA ILE A 181 -52.35 -23.78 6.30
C ILE A 181 -51.11 -24.65 6.24
N THR A 182 -51.34 -25.96 6.16
CA THR A 182 -50.32 -26.95 5.89
C THR A 182 -50.57 -27.62 4.55
N GLY A 183 -49.53 -27.64 3.71
CA GLY A 183 -49.35 -28.40 2.48
C GLY A 183 -49.33 -29.91 2.72
N LEU A 184 -49.04 -30.65 1.66
CA LEU A 184 -49.05 -32.11 1.66
C LEU A 184 -47.64 -32.66 1.44
N ASP A 185 -47.30 -33.69 2.21
CA ASP A 185 -46.03 -34.40 2.06
C ASP A 185 -45.94 -35.12 0.70
N ASP A 186 -44.75 -35.17 0.10
CA ASP A 186 -44.46 -35.65 -1.25
C ASP A 186 -45.39 -35.01 -2.31
N SER A 187 -45.46 -33.67 -2.34
CA SER A 187 -46.35 -32.89 -3.20
C SER A 187 -45.70 -31.58 -3.64
N ASN A 188 -45.87 -31.17 -4.91
CA ASN A 188 -45.41 -29.86 -5.38
C ASN A 188 -46.57 -28.87 -5.31
N ASP A 189 -46.81 -28.32 -4.14
CA ASP A 189 -47.96 -27.46 -3.86
C ASP A 189 -47.73 -26.03 -4.36
N VAL A 190 -48.84 -25.36 -4.73
CA VAL A 190 -48.83 -23.91 -4.97
C VAL A 190 -49.86 -23.29 -4.05
N ILE A 191 -49.44 -22.39 -3.17
CA ILE A 191 -50.32 -21.74 -2.19
C ILE A 191 -50.14 -20.23 -2.30
N ASN A 192 -51.25 -19.51 -2.47
CA ASN A 192 -51.28 -18.05 -2.58
C ASN A 192 -52.07 -17.48 -1.39
N GLY A 193 -51.40 -16.78 -0.47
CA GLY A 193 -51.94 -16.20 0.76
C GLY A 193 -52.88 -15.00 0.53
N GLN A 194 -52.60 -14.22 -0.51
CA GLN A 194 -53.35 -13.02 -0.89
C GLN A 194 -53.12 -11.86 0.07
N GLY A 195 -53.85 -11.81 1.18
CA GLY A 195 -53.77 -10.71 2.13
C GLY A 195 -54.02 -11.19 3.56
N GLY A 196 -53.59 -10.42 4.54
CA GLY A 196 -53.58 -10.84 5.94
C GLY A 196 -52.24 -11.45 6.33
N ASN A 197 -52.07 -11.77 7.61
CA ASN A 197 -50.83 -12.39 8.11
C ASN A 197 -50.97 -13.91 8.09
N ASP A 198 -50.44 -14.54 7.06
CA ASP A 198 -50.61 -15.96 6.77
C ASP A 198 -49.46 -16.80 7.29
N LYS A 199 -49.78 -18.03 7.70
CA LYS A 199 -48.81 -19.06 8.03
C LYS A 199 -48.99 -20.24 7.09
N ILE A 200 -47.99 -20.51 6.26
CA ILE A 200 -48.04 -21.51 5.20
C ILE A 200 -46.86 -22.47 5.36
N ASP A 201 -47.12 -23.78 5.44
CA ASP A 201 -46.10 -24.83 5.60
C ASP A 201 -46.20 -25.86 4.46
N GLY A 202 -45.29 -25.83 3.49
CA GLY A 202 -45.29 -26.62 2.25
C GLY A 202 -45.06 -28.12 2.43
N LYS A 203 -44.33 -28.53 3.48
CA LYS A 203 -43.86 -29.91 3.71
C LYS A 203 -42.77 -30.35 2.74
N SER A 204 -42.95 -31.45 1.99
CA SER A 204 -41.90 -31.98 1.14
C SER A 204 -42.35 -32.00 -0.31
N GLY A 205 -41.46 -31.57 -1.19
CA GLY A 205 -41.71 -31.42 -2.62
C GLY A 205 -41.18 -30.08 -3.12
N ASN A 206 -41.52 -29.72 -4.35
CA ASN A 206 -41.07 -28.46 -4.95
C ASN A 206 -42.21 -27.43 -4.90
N ASP A 207 -42.34 -26.80 -3.74
CA ASP A 207 -43.46 -25.92 -3.41
C ASP A 207 -43.24 -24.49 -3.91
N LEU A 208 -44.35 -23.82 -4.21
CA LEU A 208 -44.40 -22.39 -4.54
C LEU A 208 -45.37 -21.71 -3.58
N LEU A 209 -44.83 -21.00 -2.60
CA LEU A 209 -45.58 -20.33 -1.55
C LEU A 209 -45.51 -18.82 -1.78
N ARG A 210 -46.67 -18.16 -1.84
CA ARG A 210 -46.77 -16.70 -1.95
C ARG A 210 -47.55 -16.18 -0.74
N GLY A 211 -46.98 -15.26 0.04
CA GLY A 211 -47.65 -14.60 1.16
C GLY A 211 -48.66 -13.58 0.66
N GLY A 212 -48.18 -12.57 -0.04
CA GLY A 212 -49.00 -11.49 -0.57
C GLY A 212 -48.86 -10.23 0.28
N ALA A 213 -49.96 -9.72 0.82
CA ALA A 213 -49.93 -8.52 1.65
C ALA A 213 -50.16 -8.83 3.13
N GLY A 214 -49.22 -8.50 4.00
CA GLY A 214 -49.29 -8.78 5.44
C GLY A 214 -47.94 -9.28 5.95
N ASN A 215 -47.87 -9.61 7.23
CA ASN A 215 -46.67 -10.18 7.82
C ASN A 215 -46.80 -11.70 7.84
N ASP A 216 -46.21 -12.36 6.85
CA ASP A 216 -46.43 -13.76 6.55
C ASP A 216 -45.32 -14.66 7.13
N THR A 217 -45.61 -15.95 7.26
CA THR A 217 -44.66 -16.99 7.66
C THR A 217 -44.73 -18.15 6.69
N LEU A 218 -43.70 -18.32 5.86
CA LEU A 218 -43.64 -19.32 4.81
C LEU A 218 -42.56 -20.36 5.15
N LEU A 219 -42.93 -21.63 5.28
CA LEU A 219 -42.02 -22.75 5.52
C LEU A 219 -42.02 -23.65 4.28
N GLY A 220 -40.91 -23.69 3.55
CA GLY A 220 -40.79 -24.49 2.33
C GLY A 220 -40.59 -25.97 2.59
N GLY A 221 -39.89 -26.33 3.67
CA GLY A 221 -39.53 -27.71 3.99
C GLY A 221 -38.55 -28.34 2.98
N GLU A 222 -38.68 -29.64 2.71
CA GLU A 222 -37.74 -30.38 1.85
C GLU A 222 -38.03 -30.16 0.37
N GLY A 223 -37.00 -30.17 -0.48
CA GLY A 223 -37.12 -30.01 -1.92
C GLY A 223 -36.76 -28.62 -2.42
N ASN A 224 -36.99 -28.35 -3.71
CA ASN A 224 -36.63 -27.09 -4.36
C ASN A 224 -37.81 -26.12 -4.26
N ASN A 225 -37.80 -25.27 -3.25
CA ASN A 225 -38.94 -24.41 -2.93
C ASN A 225 -38.74 -22.98 -3.43
N THR A 226 -39.84 -22.32 -3.79
CA THR A 226 -39.89 -20.87 -4.06
C THR A 226 -40.85 -20.22 -3.06
N LEU A 227 -40.33 -19.32 -2.23
CA LEU A 227 -41.06 -18.62 -1.19
C LEU A 227 -41.02 -17.13 -1.51
N LEU A 228 -42.19 -16.51 -1.66
CA LEU A 228 -42.33 -15.09 -1.97
C LEU A 228 -43.16 -14.43 -0.86
N GLY A 229 -42.56 -13.57 -0.04
CA GLY A 229 -43.22 -12.86 1.06
C GLY A 229 -44.25 -11.87 0.52
N GLY A 230 -43.79 -10.82 -0.15
CA GLY A 230 -44.64 -9.82 -0.79
C GLY A 230 -44.46 -8.46 -0.14
N THR A 231 -45.50 -7.94 0.50
CA THR A 231 -45.42 -6.67 1.25
C THR A 231 -45.72 -6.91 2.72
N GLY A 232 -44.93 -6.37 3.63
CA GLY A 232 -45.04 -6.58 5.08
C GLY A 232 -43.75 -7.20 5.63
N ASP A 233 -43.65 -7.35 6.96
CA ASP A 233 -42.46 -7.96 7.56
C ASP A 233 -42.63 -9.49 7.61
N ASP A 234 -41.98 -10.21 6.71
CA ASP A 234 -42.20 -11.63 6.45
C ASP A 234 -41.13 -12.54 7.08
N ASN A 235 -41.48 -13.81 7.31
CA ASN A 235 -40.57 -14.85 7.80
C ASN A 235 -40.57 -16.07 6.86
N LEU A 236 -39.48 -16.26 6.13
CA LEU A 236 -39.32 -17.31 5.12
C LEU A 236 -38.25 -18.31 5.55
N SER A 237 -38.56 -19.61 5.54
CA SER A 237 -37.59 -20.64 5.91
C SER A 237 -37.61 -21.88 5.03
N ALA A 238 -36.43 -22.29 4.60
CA ALA A 238 -36.14 -23.61 4.03
C ALA A 238 -34.92 -24.25 4.73
N ASN A 239 -34.86 -24.10 6.06
CA ASN A 239 -33.80 -24.67 6.89
C ASN A 239 -33.65 -26.18 6.66
N SER A 240 -32.41 -26.66 6.73
CA SER A 240 -32.03 -28.08 6.55
C SER A 240 -32.40 -28.72 5.21
N SER A 241 -32.99 -27.97 4.27
CA SER A 241 -33.35 -28.48 2.94
C SER A 241 -32.10 -28.84 2.13
N THR A 242 -32.18 -29.99 1.45
CA THR A 242 -31.18 -30.43 0.47
C THR A 242 -31.42 -29.87 -0.93
N GLY A 243 -32.57 -29.21 -1.15
CA GLY A 243 -32.94 -28.62 -2.44
C GLY A 243 -32.38 -27.23 -2.68
N ASP A 244 -32.40 -26.81 -3.94
CA ASP A 244 -32.06 -25.45 -4.37
C ASP A 244 -33.29 -24.56 -4.14
N ASN A 245 -33.25 -23.70 -3.11
CA ASN A 245 -34.39 -22.87 -2.73
C ASN A 245 -34.21 -21.40 -3.16
N LEU A 246 -35.33 -20.74 -3.49
CA LEU A 246 -35.42 -19.31 -3.73
C LEU A 246 -36.35 -18.68 -2.69
N LEU A 247 -35.83 -17.79 -1.86
CA LEU A 247 -36.59 -17.01 -0.89
C LEU A 247 -36.51 -15.53 -1.29
N SER A 248 -37.65 -14.85 -1.38
CA SER A 248 -37.74 -13.42 -1.66
C SER A 248 -38.66 -12.77 -0.63
N GLY A 249 -38.13 -11.83 0.16
CA GLY A 249 -38.90 -11.07 1.16
C GLY A 249 -39.87 -10.11 0.49
N GLY A 250 -39.35 -9.09 -0.18
CA GLY A 250 -40.14 -8.10 -0.91
C GLY A 250 -40.04 -6.74 -0.27
N ASP A 251 -41.17 -6.08 -0.01
CA ASP A 251 -41.18 -4.80 0.72
C ASP A 251 -41.42 -5.06 2.21
N GLY A 252 -40.54 -4.64 3.11
CA GLY A 252 -40.68 -4.84 4.56
C GLY A 252 -39.34 -5.20 5.21
N ASN A 253 -39.34 -5.46 6.51
CA ASN A 253 -38.15 -5.97 7.21
C ASN A 253 -38.29 -7.47 7.37
N ASP A 254 -37.68 -8.22 6.47
CA ASP A 254 -37.91 -9.64 6.29
C ASP A 254 -36.85 -10.49 6.97
N SER A 255 -37.22 -11.72 7.33
CA SER A 255 -36.32 -12.72 7.88
C SER A 255 -36.31 -13.98 7.01
N LEU A 256 -35.19 -14.23 6.34
CA LEU A 256 -35.01 -15.34 5.40
C LEU A 256 -33.95 -16.31 5.92
N SER A 257 -34.24 -17.61 5.96
CA SER A 257 -33.32 -18.60 6.53
C SER A 257 -33.26 -19.94 5.79
N VAL A 258 -32.04 -20.37 5.48
CA VAL A 258 -31.68 -21.70 4.94
C VAL A 258 -30.57 -22.36 5.76
N SER A 259 -30.49 -22.00 7.03
CA SER A 259 -29.49 -22.50 7.97
C SER A 259 -29.58 -24.02 8.21
N GLY A 260 -28.50 -24.59 8.76
CA GLY A 260 -28.49 -25.96 9.27
C GLY A 260 -27.33 -26.19 10.24
N TYR A 261 -27.25 -27.39 10.82
CA TYR A 261 -26.23 -27.74 11.81
C TYR A 261 -25.95 -29.25 11.81
N VAL A 262 -24.83 -29.65 12.39
CA VAL A 262 -24.51 -31.06 12.66
C VAL A 262 -24.61 -31.30 14.16
N GLU A 263 -25.40 -32.27 14.58
CA GLU A 263 -25.41 -32.73 15.97
C GLU A 263 -24.90 -34.17 16.02
N VAL A 264 -23.75 -34.37 16.67
CA VAL A 264 -23.22 -35.71 16.91
C VAL A 264 -23.26 -36.03 18.41
N ASN A 265 -24.25 -36.84 18.79
CA ASN A 265 -24.27 -37.53 20.07
C ASN A 265 -23.85 -38.98 19.85
N TYR A 266 -22.66 -39.37 20.32
CA TYR A 266 -22.18 -40.74 20.15
C TYR A 266 -23.23 -41.78 20.65
N PRO A 267 -23.62 -42.81 19.86
CA PRO A 267 -23.00 -43.27 18.61
C PRO A 267 -23.63 -42.79 17.29
N ASP A 268 -24.71 -42.01 17.32
CA ASP A 268 -25.49 -41.63 16.12
C ASP A 268 -25.34 -40.12 15.84
N GLY A 269 -24.70 -39.77 14.71
CA GLY A 269 -24.60 -38.38 14.24
C GLY A 269 -25.64 -38.09 13.16
N TYR A 270 -26.30 -36.93 13.25
CA TYR A 270 -27.22 -36.43 12.23
C TYR A 270 -26.67 -35.13 11.64
N ASP A 271 -26.61 -35.07 10.31
CA ASP A 271 -26.22 -33.88 9.55
C ASP A 271 -27.49 -33.22 9.01
N PHE A 272 -27.89 -32.09 9.60
CA PHE A 272 -29.05 -31.30 9.22
C PHE A 272 -28.63 -30.03 8.46
N ARG A 273 -27.43 -30.01 7.88
CA ARG A 273 -26.95 -28.87 7.10
C ARG A 273 -27.67 -28.77 5.77
N SER A 274 -28.09 -27.55 5.41
CA SER A 274 -28.58 -27.30 4.06
C SER A 274 -27.44 -27.52 3.06
N SER A 275 -27.71 -28.23 1.97
CA SER A 275 -26.71 -28.58 0.95
C SER A 275 -27.03 -28.09 -0.46
N GLY A 276 -28.23 -27.55 -0.66
CA GLY A 276 -28.63 -26.96 -1.93
C GLY A 276 -27.98 -25.60 -2.20
N LYS A 277 -28.11 -25.13 -3.44
CA LYS A 277 -27.68 -23.81 -3.88
C LYS A 277 -28.83 -22.83 -3.70
N ASN A 278 -28.85 -22.14 -2.57
CA ASN A 278 -29.97 -21.28 -2.22
C ASN A 278 -29.73 -19.82 -2.65
N THR A 279 -30.82 -19.13 -2.96
CA THR A 279 -30.86 -17.68 -3.20
C THR A 279 -31.84 -17.04 -2.22
N LEU A 280 -31.36 -16.08 -1.44
CA LEU A 280 -32.15 -15.29 -0.50
C LEU A 280 -32.06 -13.83 -0.95
N ASN A 281 -33.20 -13.21 -1.24
CA ASN A 281 -33.30 -11.80 -1.60
C ASN A 281 -34.19 -11.10 -0.56
N GLY A 282 -33.64 -10.15 0.20
CA GLY A 282 -34.39 -9.34 1.17
C GLY A 282 -35.40 -8.46 0.45
N GLY A 283 -34.92 -7.49 -0.31
CA GLY A 283 -35.76 -6.59 -1.08
C GLY A 283 -35.60 -5.16 -0.59
N ALA A 284 -36.68 -4.53 -0.15
CA ALA A 284 -36.67 -3.18 0.38
C ALA A 284 -37.05 -3.18 1.87
N GLY A 285 -36.18 -2.64 2.72
CA GLY A 285 -36.32 -2.61 4.17
C GLY A 285 -35.07 -3.20 4.83
N ASN A 286 -35.06 -3.31 6.16
CA ASN A 286 -33.89 -3.82 6.88
C ASN A 286 -34.04 -5.32 7.13
N ASP A 287 -33.41 -6.13 6.29
CA ASP A 287 -33.63 -7.56 6.20
C ASP A 287 -32.59 -8.37 6.99
N THR A 288 -32.96 -9.58 7.37
CA THR A 288 -32.07 -10.56 8.02
C THR A 288 -32.04 -11.86 7.23
N LEU A 289 -30.90 -12.15 6.61
CA LEU A 289 -30.68 -13.32 5.77
C LEU A 289 -29.66 -14.26 6.42
N ASN A 290 -30.03 -15.53 6.64
CA ASN A 290 -29.19 -16.49 7.34
C ASN A 290 -29.03 -17.83 6.57
N ALA A 291 -27.81 -18.17 6.21
CA ALA A 291 -27.42 -19.45 5.64
C ALA A 291 -26.27 -20.11 6.43
N SER A 292 -26.19 -19.84 7.73
CA SER A 292 -25.21 -20.43 8.66
C SER A 292 -25.28 -21.95 8.67
N GLY A 293 -24.11 -22.61 8.68
CA GLY A 293 -23.98 -24.07 8.67
C GLY A 293 -24.43 -24.75 7.38
N SER A 294 -24.50 -24.01 6.27
CA SER A 294 -24.81 -24.60 4.96
C SER A 294 -23.55 -25.09 4.23
N THR A 295 -23.69 -26.18 3.49
CA THR A 295 -22.61 -26.78 2.70
C THR A 295 -22.68 -26.42 1.22
N GLY A 296 -23.84 -25.96 0.75
CA GLY A 296 -24.06 -25.50 -0.62
C GLY A 296 -23.57 -24.08 -0.86
N ASN A 297 -23.53 -23.67 -2.13
CA ASN A 297 -23.16 -22.32 -2.53
C ASN A 297 -24.41 -21.43 -2.45
N ASN A 298 -24.42 -20.45 -1.54
CA ASN A 298 -25.57 -19.57 -1.36
C ASN A 298 -25.30 -18.16 -1.88
N LEU A 299 -26.34 -17.53 -2.40
CA LEU A 299 -26.39 -16.10 -2.72
C LEU A 299 -27.36 -15.42 -1.76
N LEU A 300 -26.87 -14.48 -0.96
CA LEU A 300 -27.66 -13.62 -0.10
C LEU A 300 -27.56 -12.20 -0.64
N SER A 301 -28.70 -11.56 -0.90
CA SER A 301 -28.79 -10.17 -1.35
C SER A 301 -29.72 -9.41 -0.41
N GLY A 302 -29.22 -8.40 0.29
CA GLY A 302 -30.00 -7.54 1.17
C GLY A 302 -30.97 -6.69 0.36
N GLY A 303 -30.45 -5.72 -0.39
CA GLY A 303 -31.24 -4.87 -1.28
C GLY A 303 -31.17 -3.41 -0.83
N ASP A 304 -32.31 -2.76 -0.68
CA ASP A 304 -32.39 -1.40 -0.13
C ASP A 304 -32.64 -1.46 1.38
N GLY A 305 -31.76 -0.93 2.21
CA GLY A 305 -31.92 -0.89 3.67
C GLY A 305 -30.64 -1.24 4.40
N ASN A 306 -30.70 -1.31 5.73
CA ASN A 306 -29.58 -1.75 6.56
C ASN A 306 -29.76 -3.24 6.89
N ASP A 307 -29.08 -4.09 6.14
CA ASP A 307 -29.31 -5.52 6.12
C ASP A 307 -28.29 -6.31 6.96
N SER A 308 -28.69 -7.50 7.40
CA SER A 308 -27.86 -8.43 8.17
C SER A 308 -27.78 -9.78 7.47
N LEU A 309 -26.63 -10.08 6.89
CA LEU A 309 -26.39 -11.29 6.09
C LEU A 309 -25.36 -12.18 6.81
N SER A 310 -25.71 -13.43 7.08
CA SER A 310 -24.82 -14.34 7.81
C SER A 310 -24.73 -15.74 7.21
N ILE A 311 -23.50 -16.22 7.07
CA ILE A 311 -23.15 -17.63 6.83
C ILE A 311 -22.18 -18.15 7.92
N SER A 312 -22.12 -17.45 9.05
CA SER A 312 -21.14 -17.72 10.10
C SER A 312 -21.31 -19.11 10.72
N GLY A 313 -20.26 -19.64 11.34
CA GLY A 313 -20.31 -20.90 12.04
C GLY A 313 -19.10 -21.15 12.93
N TYR A 314 -19.11 -22.25 13.66
CA TYR A 314 -17.99 -22.69 14.48
C TYR A 314 -17.94 -24.21 14.57
N TYR A 315 -16.77 -24.71 14.91
CA TYR A 315 -16.57 -26.08 15.36
C TYR A 315 -16.31 -26.07 16.87
N GLU A 316 -17.08 -26.82 17.63
CA GLU A 316 -16.83 -27.10 19.04
C GLU A 316 -16.87 -28.60 19.30
N GLY A 317 -15.81 -29.18 19.86
CA GLY A 317 -15.84 -30.62 20.10
C GLY A 317 -14.80 -31.17 21.06
N ASN A 318 -15.11 -32.34 21.60
CA ASN A 318 -14.27 -33.24 22.38
C ASN A 318 -14.49 -34.70 21.90
N ILE A 319 -13.93 -35.69 22.60
CA ILE A 319 -14.02 -37.11 22.20
C ILE A 319 -15.44 -37.72 22.27
N TYR A 320 -16.42 -37.04 22.88
CA TYR A 320 -17.80 -37.52 23.06
C TYR A 320 -18.83 -36.70 22.29
N PHE A 321 -18.52 -35.45 21.97
CA PHE A 321 -19.45 -34.48 21.40
C PHE A 321 -18.70 -33.61 20.40
N ASN A 322 -19.28 -33.40 19.22
CA ASN A 322 -18.82 -32.40 18.27
C ASN A 322 -20.03 -31.71 17.63
N ASP A 323 -20.00 -30.38 17.67
CA ASP A 323 -20.92 -29.45 17.00
C ASP A 323 -20.13 -28.76 15.89
N ASP A 324 -20.59 -28.92 14.65
CA ASP A 324 -19.99 -28.26 13.49
C ASP A 324 -21.08 -27.52 12.72
N SER A 325 -21.10 -26.20 12.91
CA SER A 325 -21.98 -25.27 12.23
C SER A 325 -21.25 -24.45 11.16
N ARG A 326 -20.02 -24.83 10.80
CA ARG A 326 -19.25 -24.10 9.79
C ARG A 326 -19.83 -24.30 8.40
N SER A 327 -19.99 -23.19 7.69
CA SER A 327 -20.34 -23.20 6.28
C SER A 327 -19.13 -23.63 5.43
N SER A 328 -19.37 -24.35 4.33
CA SER A 328 -18.29 -24.84 3.46
C SER A 328 -18.45 -24.53 1.97
N GLY A 329 -19.61 -24.02 1.56
CA GLY A 329 -19.84 -23.61 0.18
C GLY A 329 -19.09 -22.33 -0.21
N LYS A 330 -19.07 -22.05 -1.52
CA LYS A 330 -18.63 -20.75 -2.05
C LYS A 330 -19.82 -19.80 -2.04
N ASN A 331 -19.87 -18.93 -1.05
CA ASN A 331 -21.02 -18.07 -0.82
C ASN A 331 -20.78 -16.64 -1.32
N THR A 332 -21.86 -15.96 -1.67
CA THR A 332 -21.87 -14.54 -2.02
C THR A 332 -22.87 -13.83 -1.13
N LEU A 333 -22.42 -12.81 -0.41
CA LEU A 333 -23.24 -11.91 0.40
C LEU A 333 -23.11 -10.52 -0.20
N ASN A 334 -24.23 -9.93 -0.62
CA ASN A 334 -24.30 -8.57 -1.16
C ASN A 334 -25.24 -7.76 -0.25
N GLY A 335 -24.72 -6.72 0.41
CA GLY A 335 -25.51 -5.81 1.23
C GLY A 335 -26.50 -5.02 0.38
N GLY A 336 -25.98 -4.14 -0.48
CA GLY A 336 -26.80 -3.35 -1.39
C GLY A 336 -26.67 -1.87 -1.06
N ALA A 337 -27.78 -1.23 -0.73
CA ALA A 337 -27.80 0.19 -0.38
C ALA A 337 -28.21 0.37 1.08
N GLY A 338 -27.34 0.92 1.90
CA GLY A 338 -27.53 1.15 3.32
C GLY A 338 -26.31 0.69 4.10
N ASN A 339 -26.37 0.74 5.43
CA ASN A 339 -25.26 0.32 6.28
C ASN A 339 -25.45 -1.16 6.66
N ASP A 340 -24.76 -2.04 5.97
CA ASP A 340 -24.99 -3.47 6.02
C ASP A 340 -24.00 -4.20 6.93
N THR A 341 -24.41 -5.34 7.47
CA THR A 341 -23.57 -6.24 8.26
C THR A 341 -23.49 -7.61 7.61
N LEU A 342 -22.31 -7.97 7.11
CA LEU A 342 -22.05 -9.24 6.42
C LEU A 342 -21.07 -10.09 7.24
N ASN A 343 -21.49 -11.29 7.63
CA ASN A 343 -20.72 -12.17 8.50
C ASN A 343 -20.51 -13.57 7.92
N ALA A 344 -19.24 -13.91 7.69
CA ALA A 344 -18.78 -15.21 7.22
C ALA A 344 -17.70 -15.84 8.14
N SER A 345 -17.65 -15.43 9.41
CA SER A 345 -16.78 -16.03 10.43
C SER A 345 -16.92 -17.55 10.50
N GLY A 346 -15.79 -18.26 10.59
CA GLY A 346 -15.74 -19.73 10.66
C GLY A 346 -16.09 -20.48 9.38
N SER A 347 -16.41 -19.78 8.29
CA SER A 347 -16.60 -20.41 6.98
C SER A 347 -15.29 -21.01 6.47
N THR A 348 -15.40 -22.19 5.86
CA THR A 348 -14.26 -22.90 5.27
C THR A 348 -14.15 -22.73 3.75
N GLY A 349 -15.20 -22.19 3.11
CA GLY A 349 -15.24 -21.97 1.67
C GLY A 349 -14.67 -20.61 1.26
N ASP A 350 -14.40 -20.44 -0.04
CA ASP A 350 -14.02 -19.15 -0.63
C ASP A 350 -15.28 -18.27 -0.76
N ASN A 351 -15.40 -17.22 0.06
CA ASN A 351 -16.60 -16.36 0.08
C ASN A 351 -16.33 -14.98 -0.53
N LEU A 352 -17.37 -14.40 -1.10
CA LEU A 352 -17.41 -13.01 -1.57
C LEU A 352 -18.40 -12.22 -0.71
N LEU A 353 -17.93 -11.17 -0.05
CA LEU A 353 -18.75 -10.22 0.69
C LEU A 353 -18.63 -8.86 0.00
N SER A 354 -19.75 -8.23 -0.32
CA SER A 354 -19.83 -6.91 -0.92
C SER A 354 -20.78 -6.06 -0.10
N GLY A 355 -20.30 -4.97 0.50
CA GLY A 355 -21.12 -4.01 1.25
C GLY A 355 -22.07 -3.27 0.32
N GLY A 356 -21.52 -2.37 -0.51
CA GLY A 356 -22.28 -1.63 -1.51
C GLY A 356 -22.23 -0.13 -1.24
N ASP A 357 -23.38 0.53 -1.22
CA ASP A 357 -23.48 1.95 -0.85
C ASP A 357 -23.78 2.05 0.66
N GLY A 358 -22.95 2.74 1.45
CA GLY A 358 -23.17 2.93 2.89
C GLY A 358 -21.93 2.61 3.70
N ASN A 359 -22.02 2.73 5.03
CA ASN A 359 -20.92 2.37 5.93
C ASN A 359 -21.14 0.92 6.39
N ASP A 360 -20.39 0.00 5.81
CA ASP A 360 -20.62 -1.44 5.93
C ASP A 360 -19.65 -2.12 6.89
N SER A 361 -20.09 -3.25 7.44
CA SER A 361 -19.31 -4.09 8.35
C SER A 361 -19.21 -5.52 7.82
N LEU A 362 -18.06 -5.86 7.22
CA LEU A 362 -17.78 -7.17 6.63
C LEU A 362 -16.79 -7.94 7.52
N SER A 363 -17.18 -9.14 7.97
CA SER A 363 -16.34 -9.96 8.86
C SER A 363 -16.18 -11.39 8.38
N ILE A 364 -14.94 -11.86 8.31
CA ILE A 364 -14.55 -13.28 8.24
C ILE A 364 -13.69 -13.68 9.45
N SER A 365 -13.69 -12.85 10.49
CA SER A 365 -12.86 -13.02 11.68
C SER A 365 -13.15 -14.34 12.42
N GLY A 366 -12.20 -14.80 13.24
CA GLY A 366 -12.39 -16.01 14.01
C GLY A 366 -11.36 -16.23 15.10
N TYR A 367 -11.60 -17.23 15.94
CA TYR A 367 -10.75 -17.53 17.09
C TYR A 367 -10.59 -19.04 17.29
N TYR A 368 -9.42 -19.44 17.79
CA TYR A 368 -9.10 -20.83 18.12
C TYR A 368 -8.76 -20.98 19.59
N LYS A 369 -9.38 -21.97 20.24
CA LYS A 369 -9.13 -22.31 21.63
C LYS A 369 -8.98 -23.82 21.79
N TYR A 370 -7.89 -24.24 22.41
CA TYR A 370 -7.69 -25.60 22.88
C TYR A 370 -7.60 -25.60 24.41
N THR A 371 -8.52 -26.29 25.08
CA THR A 371 -8.53 -26.43 26.54
C THR A 371 -8.11 -27.85 26.94
N PRO A 372 -6.87 -28.05 27.45
CA PRO A 372 -6.45 -29.34 27.98
C PRO A 372 -7.19 -29.65 29.30
N TYR A 373 -7.62 -30.90 29.48
CA TYR A 373 -8.23 -31.37 30.72
C TYR A 373 -7.15 -31.93 31.66
N GLU A 374 -6.86 -31.23 32.76
CA GLU A 374 -5.87 -31.63 33.75
C GLU A 374 -6.55 -32.12 35.04
N ASP A 375 -7.09 -33.34 35.04
CA ASP A 375 -7.43 -34.08 36.28
C ASP A 375 -6.66 -35.41 36.32
N PRO A 376 -5.70 -35.58 37.26
CA PRO A 376 -4.91 -36.80 37.38
C PRO A 376 -5.67 -38.04 37.89
N TYR A 377 -6.98 -37.94 38.23
CA TYR A 377 -7.77 -39.05 38.79
C TYR A 377 -8.89 -39.59 37.88
N GLU A 378 -9.14 -39.01 36.70
CA GLU A 378 -10.11 -39.51 35.70
C GLU A 378 -9.39 -39.99 34.42
N PRO A 379 -9.52 -41.26 34.00
CA PRO A 379 -8.81 -41.80 32.83
C PRO A 379 -9.40 -41.38 31.47
N ARG A 380 -10.27 -40.36 31.43
CA ARG A 380 -10.92 -39.90 30.20
C ARG A 380 -10.50 -38.46 29.92
N ASN A 381 -9.72 -38.32 28.86
CA ASN A 381 -9.18 -37.06 28.38
C ASN A 381 -10.33 -36.19 27.81
N LEU A 382 -10.84 -35.23 28.58
CA LEU A 382 -11.91 -34.28 28.19
C LEU A 382 -11.35 -33.01 27.53
N SER A 383 -10.27 -33.09 26.75
CA SER A 383 -9.82 -31.91 26.01
C SER A 383 -10.91 -31.46 25.03
N SER A 384 -11.15 -30.15 24.99
CA SER A 384 -12.12 -29.55 24.07
C SER A 384 -11.44 -28.52 23.17
N THR A 385 -11.96 -28.43 21.95
CA THR A 385 -11.52 -27.50 20.91
C THR A 385 -12.70 -26.62 20.52
N TYR A 386 -12.45 -25.32 20.38
CA TYR A 386 -13.35 -24.37 19.74
C TYR A 386 -12.59 -23.68 18.60
N ASP A 387 -13.13 -23.73 17.38
CA ASP A 387 -12.53 -23.12 16.19
C ASP A 387 -13.60 -22.41 15.35
N SER A 388 -13.52 -21.09 15.29
CA SER A 388 -14.34 -20.24 14.44
C SER A 388 -13.51 -19.49 13.39
N ARG A 389 -12.28 -19.94 13.12
CA ARG A 389 -11.42 -19.30 12.10
C ARG A 389 -11.93 -19.59 10.70
N SER A 390 -12.02 -18.55 9.88
CA SER A 390 -12.21 -18.71 8.44
C SER A 390 -10.93 -19.23 7.80
N SER A 391 -11.04 -20.21 6.89
CA SER A 391 -9.87 -20.82 6.24
C SER A 391 -9.87 -20.71 4.71
N GLY A 392 -10.97 -20.25 4.11
CA GLY A 392 -11.08 -20.06 2.66
C GLY A 392 -10.33 -18.82 2.17
N LYS A 393 -10.15 -18.68 0.85
CA LYS A 393 -9.64 -17.44 0.25
C LYS A 393 -10.82 -16.51 0.01
N ASN A 394 -10.98 -15.51 0.86
CA ASN A 394 -12.15 -14.65 0.83
C ASN A 394 -11.87 -13.34 0.09
N THR A 395 -12.93 -12.74 -0.43
CA THR A 395 -12.92 -11.38 -1.00
C THR A 395 -13.93 -10.54 -0.26
N LEU A 396 -13.49 -9.44 0.33
CA LEU A 396 -14.32 -8.45 1.02
C LEU A 396 -14.18 -7.13 0.27
N ASN A 397 -15.30 -6.56 -0.17
CA ASN A 397 -15.36 -5.25 -0.81
C ASN A 397 -16.32 -4.36 -0.01
N GLY A 398 -15.82 -3.26 0.56
CA GLY A 398 -16.64 -2.28 1.27
C GLY A 398 -17.59 -1.57 0.32
N GLY A 399 -17.03 -0.80 -0.61
CA GLY A 399 -17.82 -0.08 -1.62
C GLY A 399 -17.71 1.42 -1.41
N ALA A 400 -18.84 2.09 -1.21
CA ALA A 400 -18.89 3.53 -1.01
C ALA A 400 -19.34 3.87 0.40
N GLY A 401 -18.47 4.43 1.23
CA GLY A 401 -18.74 4.80 2.62
C GLY A 401 -17.52 4.48 3.47
N ASN A 402 -17.60 4.71 4.78
CA ASN A 402 -16.52 4.37 5.70
C ASN A 402 -16.75 2.93 6.21
N ASP A 403 -16.01 1.98 5.65
CA ASP A 403 -16.26 0.55 5.82
C ASP A 403 -15.30 -0.09 6.84
N THR A 404 -15.76 -1.17 7.47
CA THR A 404 -14.94 -2.02 8.34
C THR A 404 -14.87 -3.43 7.78
N LEU A 405 -13.68 -3.83 7.34
CA LEU A 405 -13.39 -5.15 6.77
C LEU A 405 -12.45 -5.90 7.72
N ASN A 406 -12.95 -6.98 8.34
CA ASN A 406 -12.23 -7.66 9.42
C ASN A 406 -12.01 -9.16 9.12
N ALA A 407 -10.75 -9.52 8.88
CA ALA A 407 -10.30 -10.89 8.71
C ALA A 407 -9.39 -11.41 9.85
N SER A 408 -9.41 -10.75 11.01
CA SER A 408 -8.63 -11.14 12.19
C SER A 408 -8.83 -12.62 12.58
N GLY A 409 -7.73 -13.36 12.72
CA GLY A 409 -7.74 -14.78 13.06
C GLY A 409 -8.20 -15.72 11.93
N SER A 410 -8.58 -15.19 10.77
CA SER A 410 -8.68 -16.00 9.54
C SER A 410 -7.29 -16.50 9.14
N THR A 411 -7.22 -17.66 8.47
CA THR A 411 -5.95 -18.29 8.04
C THR A 411 -5.81 -18.41 6.52
N GLY A 412 -6.76 -17.83 5.78
CA GLY A 412 -6.74 -17.83 4.32
C GLY A 412 -5.93 -16.64 3.79
N ASN A 413 -5.55 -16.71 2.52
CA ASN A 413 -5.04 -15.54 1.81
C ASN A 413 -6.23 -14.76 1.26
N ASN A 414 -6.52 -13.60 1.82
CA ASN A 414 -7.71 -12.82 1.56
C ASN A 414 -7.41 -11.59 0.69
N LEU A 415 -8.46 -11.11 0.02
CA LEU A 415 -8.46 -9.85 -0.72
C LEU A 415 -9.47 -8.92 -0.07
N LEU A 416 -9.00 -7.77 0.43
CA LEU A 416 -9.83 -6.75 1.06
C LEU A 416 -9.72 -5.45 0.25
N SER A 417 -10.84 -4.82 -0.06
CA SER A 417 -10.90 -3.51 -0.73
C SER A 417 -11.87 -2.61 0.03
N GLY A 418 -11.40 -1.48 0.55
CA GLY A 418 -12.22 -0.46 1.22
C GLY A 418 -13.14 0.22 0.21
N GLY A 419 -12.56 1.02 -0.68
CA GLY A 419 -13.29 1.67 -1.77
C GLY A 419 -13.26 3.19 -1.61
N ASP A 420 -14.42 3.84 -1.64
CA ASP A 420 -14.52 5.28 -1.43
C ASP A 420 -14.90 5.56 0.03
N GLY A 421 -14.03 6.21 0.82
CA GLY A 421 -14.33 6.55 2.21
C GLY A 421 -13.10 6.42 3.10
N ASN A 422 -13.28 6.53 4.42
CA ASN A 422 -12.19 6.27 5.37
C ASN A 422 -12.35 4.86 5.92
N ASP A 423 -11.59 3.92 5.39
CA ASP A 423 -11.85 2.51 5.62
C ASP A 423 -10.90 1.89 6.65
N SER A 424 -11.35 0.82 7.30
CA SER A 424 -10.58 0.05 8.28
C SER A 424 -10.49 -1.41 7.85
N LEU A 425 -9.31 -1.85 7.40
CA LEU A 425 -9.05 -3.19 6.87
C LEU A 425 -8.06 -3.95 7.77
N ILE A 426 -8.39 -5.20 8.13
CA ILE A 426 -7.52 -6.12 8.88
C ILE A 426 -7.44 -7.46 8.12
N GLY A 427 -6.25 -7.85 7.64
CA GLY A 427 -5.98 -9.08 6.86
C GLY A 427 -5.94 -10.37 7.71
N GLY A 428 -5.28 -10.31 8.87
CA GLY A 428 -5.27 -11.41 9.83
C GLY A 428 -4.03 -12.29 9.68
N THR A 429 -4.20 -13.57 9.32
CA THR A 429 -3.04 -14.45 9.06
C THR A 429 -3.15 -15.04 7.66
N GLY A 430 -2.02 -15.20 6.98
CA GLY A 430 -2.00 -15.57 5.57
C GLY A 430 -1.28 -14.49 4.78
N ASN A 431 -1.10 -14.70 3.48
CA ASN A 431 -0.56 -13.64 2.62
C ASN A 431 -1.74 -12.89 2.01
N ASP A 432 -2.10 -11.77 2.61
CA ASP A 432 -3.28 -10.98 2.31
C ASP A 432 -2.96 -9.86 1.30
N THR A 433 -4.00 -9.32 0.68
CA THR A 433 -3.90 -8.14 -0.20
C THR A 433 -4.98 -7.15 0.18
N LEU A 434 -4.57 -5.94 0.58
CA LEU A 434 -5.44 -4.89 1.11
C LEU A 434 -5.33 -3.63 0.23
N PHE A 435 -6.47 -3.13 -0.25
CA PHE A 435 -6.60 -1.88 -0.97
C PHE A 435 -7.44 -0.90 -0.15
N GLY A 436 -6.89 0.25 0.25
CA GLY A 436 -7.66 1.27 0.97
C GLY A 436 -8.65 1.98 0.04
N GLY A 437 -8.14 2.51 -1.06
CA GLY A 437 -8.95 3.28 -2.01
C GLY A 437 -8.86 4.78 -1.74
N ARG A 438 -9.98 5.50 -1.85
CA ARG A 438 -10.01 6.97 -1.70
C ARG A 438 -10.39 7.35 -0.28
N GLY A 439 -9.48 7.99 0.46
CA GLY A 439 -9.79 8.60 1.75
C GLY A 439 -8.66 8.35 2.73
N ASN A 440 -8.93 8.50 4.02
CA ASN A 440 -7.95 8.21 5.07
C ASN A 440 -8.16 6.78 5.56
N ASP A 441 -7.38 5.86 5.04
CA ASP A 441 -7.56 4.43 5.29
C ASP A 441 -6.59 3.91 6.35
N SER A 442 -7.01 2.89 7.08
CA SER A 442 -6.20 2.13 8.04
C SER A 442 -6.15 0.68 7.61
N LEU A 443 -4.98 0.21 7.20
CA LEU A 443 -4.72 -1.16 6.74
C LEU A 443 -3.75 -1.87 7.70
N ASP A 444 -4.11 -3.06 8.14
CA ASP A 444 -3.30 -3.95 8.98
C ASP A 444 -3.21 -5.32 8.30
N GLY A 445 -2.03 -5.71 7.79
CA GLY A 445 -1.79 -6.99 7.14
C GLY A 445 -1.91 -8.15 8.12
N GLY A 446 -1.11 -8.08 9.20
CA GLY A 446 -1.13 -9.03 10.29
C GLY A 446 0.07 -9.97 10.24
N SER A 447 -0.13 -11.26 10.06
CA SER A 447 0.97 -12.23 9.94
C SER A 447 0.98 -12.90 8.57
N GLY A 448 2.10 -12.88 7.89
CA GLY A 448 2.29 -13.42 6.55
C GLY A 448 2.96 -12.37 5.67
N ASN A 449 3.18 -12.69 4.39
CA ASN A 449 3.76 -11.71 3.47
C ASN A 449 2.63 -10.98 2.75
N ASP A 450 2.33 -9.77 3.21
CA ASP A 450 1.15 -9.01 2.83
C ASP A 450 1.46 -7.94 1.78
N ASN A 451 0.42 -7.53 1.05
CA ASN A 451 0.49 -6.43 0.10
C ASN A 451 -0.56 -5.37 0.42
N LEU A 452 -0.13 -4.20 0.85
CA LEU A 452 -0.97 -3.08 1.26
C LEU A 452 -0.79 -1.91 0.29
N ASN A 453 -1.90 -1.38 -0.23
CA ASN A 453 -1.88 -0.36 -1.28
C ASN A 453 -2.92 0.74 -1.03
N VAL A 454 -2.44 1.98 -1.09
CA VAL A 454 -3.23 3.22 -1.10
C VAL A 454 -2.73 4.17 -2.20
N ASP A 455 -2.26 3.61 -3.30
CA ASP A 455 -1.72 4.37 -4.42
C ASP A 455 -2.77 5.35 -4.95
N SER A 456 -2.31 6.55 -5.33
CA SER A 456 -3.17 7.62 -5.83
C SER A 456 -4.26 8.10 -4.84
N SER A 457 -4.17 7.72 -3.55
CA SER A 457 -5.10 8.18 -2.51
C SER A 457 -4.71 9.56 -1.99
N PRO A 458 -5.62 10.56 -2.04
CA PRO A 458 -5.32 11.90 -1.52
C PRO A 458 -5.35 11.99 0.02
N GLY A 459 -5.76 10.93 0.73
CA GLY A 459 -5.88 10.94 2.19
C GLY A 459 -4.60 10.58 2.93
N ASN A 460 -4.61 10.79 4.24
CA ASN A 460 -3.54 10.41 5.16
C ASN A 460 -3.79 8.97 5.62
N ASN A 461 -3.04 8.03 5.04
CA ASN A 461 -3.25 6.61 5.29
C ASN A 461 -2.28 6.05 6.32
N LEU A 462 -2.72 5.01 7.03
CA LEU A 462 -1.91 4.21 7.94
C LEU A 462 -1.86 2.77 7.43
N LEU A 463 -0.66 2.31 7.05
CA LEU A 463 -0.41 0.94 6.62
C LEU A 463 0.53 0.26 7.63
N SER A 464 0.17 -0.93 8.09
CA SER A 464 0.96 -1.78 8.96
C SER A 464 1.07 -3.17 8.33
N GLY A 465 2.27 -3.61 7.97
CA GLY A 465 2.54 -4.95 7.41
C GLY A 465 2.36 -6.01 8.50
N GLY A 466 3.16 -5.93 9.55
CA GLY A 466 3.09 -6.82 10.71
C GLY A 466 4.25 -7.80 10.74
N ASP A 467 3.98 -9.10 10.85
CA ASP A 467 5.00 -10.14 10.81
C ASP A 467 5.09 -10.73 9.40
N GLY A 468 6.24 -10.70 8.75
CA GLY A 468 6.47 -11.28 7.42
C GLY A 468 7.27 -10.33 6.54
N ASN A 469 7.44 -10.70 5.27
CA ASN A 469 8.08 -9.80 4.31
C ASN A 469 6.99 -9.10 3.50
N ASP A 470 6.70 -7.86 3.87
CA ASP A 470 5.54 -7.11 3.40
C ASP A 470 5.89 -6.12 2.30
N THR A 471 4.88 -5.74 1.52
CA THR A 471 4.97 -4.71 0.50
C THR A 471 3.91 -3.65 0.76
N LEU A 472 4.34 -2.43 1.07
CA LEU A 472 3.47 -1.30 1.39
C LEU A 472 3.69 -0.17 0.38
N SER A 473 2.60 0.35 -0.18
CA SER A 473 2.65 1.34 -1.26
C SER A 473 1.64 2.48 -1.07
N ALA A 474 2.15 3.71 -1.19
CA ALA A 474 1.38 4.96 -1.19
C ALA A 474 1.92 5.89 -2.30
N LEU A 475 1.97 5.36 -3.53
CA LEU A 475 2.57 6.02 -4.68
C LEU A 475 1.73 7.23 -5.13
N GLY A 476 2.42 8.29 -5.56
CA GLY A 476 1.80 9.41 -6.25
C GLY A 476 1.43 9.08 -7.70
N ASP A 477 0.47 9.81 -8.28
CA ASP A 477 0.13 9.66 -9.70
C ASP A 477 1.10 10.47 -10.57
N TYR A 478 1.99 9.77 -11.28
CA TYR A 478 2.98 10.36 -12.17
C TYR A 478 2.38 11.18 -13.34
N TYR A 479 1.09 11.02 -13.64
CA TYR A 479 0.42 11.70 -14.76
C TYR A 479 -0.90 12.38 -14.37
N GLY A 480 -1.24 12.41 -13.08
CA GLY A 480 -2.55 12.85 -12.57
C GLY A 480 -2.48 14.02 -11.59
N ASP A 481 -3.49 14.12 -10.71
CA ASP A 481 -3.52 15.15 -9.67
C ASP A 481 -2.49 14.82 -8.59
N VAL A 482 -1.71 15.82 -8.18
CA VAL A 482 -0.70 15.71 -7.12
C VAL A 482 -1.30 15.04 -5.88
N VAL A 483 -0.79 13.87 -5.53
CA VAL A 483 -1.18 13.11 -4.34
C VAL A 483 -0.44 13.68 -3.14
N SER A 484 -1.18 14.26 -2.18
CA SER A 484 -0.60 15.05 -1.07
C SER A 484 -0.86 14.46 0.32
N GLY A 485 -1.29 13.20 0.41
CA GLY A 485 -1.54 12.54 1.69
C GLY A 485 -0.25 12.38 2.51
N ASN A 486 -0.30 12.68 3.80
CA ASN A 486 0.77 12.37 4.74
C ASN A 486 0.59 10.93 5.22
N ASN A 487 1.27 9.98 4.57
CA ASN A 487 1.08 8.56 4.84
C ASN A 487 2.06 8.05 5.89
N THR A 488 1.63 7.07 6.67
CA THR A 488 2.47 6.30 7.59
C THR A 488 2.49 4.84 7.15
N LEU A 489 3.65 4.34 6.75
CA LEU A 489 3.89 2.95 6.37
C LEU A 489 4.81 2.32 7.42
N LYS A 490 4.38 1.19 7.99
CA LYS A 490 5.14 0.42 8.98
C LYS A 490 5.31 -1.00 8.48
N GLY A 491 6.55 -1.44 8.23
CA GLY A 491 6.87 -2.80 7.81
C GLY A 491 6.57 -3.78 8.94
N GLY A 492 7.35 -3.72 10.02
CA GLY A 492 7.15 -4.53 11.20
C GLY A 492 8.32 -5.48 11.41
N ALA A 493 8.11 -6.78 11.25
CA ALA A 493 9.14 -7.79 11.43
C ALA A 493 9.28 -8.63 10.16
N GLY A 494 10.46 -8.62 9.54
CA GLY A 494 10.78 -9.30 8.29
C GLY A 494 11.37 -8.30 7.31
N ASN A 495 11.69 -8.75 6.10
CA ASN A 495 12.34 -7.87 5.12
C ASN A 495 11.27 -7.19 4.25
N ASP A 496 11.02 -5.93 4.52
CA ASP A 496 9.88 -5.19 4.00
C ASP A 496 10.26 -4.25 2.86
N SER A 497 9.28 -3.93 2.02
CA SER A 497 9.41 -2.96 0.91
C SER A 497 8.35 -1.88 1.06
N LEU A 498 8.77 -0.68 1.45
CA LEU A 498 7.90 0.48 1.68
C LEU A 498 8.20 1.57 0.63
N SER A 499 7.18 2.02 -0.09
CA SER A 499 7.34 3.09 -1.09
C SER A 499 6.23 4.13 -1.04
N ALA A 500 6.63 5.39 -1.01
CA ALA A 500 5.76 6.54 -1.27
C ALA A 500 6.36 7.42 -2.39
N ASP A 501 6.95 6.77 -3.40
CA ASP A 501 7.52 7.45 -4.57
C ASP A 501 6.45 8.31 -5.27
N GLY A 502 6.84 9.50 -5.72
CA GLY A 502 5.92 10.46 -6.36
C GLY A 502 4.94 11.16 -5.41
N SER A 503 4.88 10.83 -4.12
CA SER A 503 4.01 11.51 -3.16
C SER A 503 4.55 12.91 -2.79
N ALA A 504 3.66 13.91 -2.76
CA ALA A 504 3.98 15.27 -2.33
C ALA A 504 3.81 15.49 -0.81
N GLY A 505 3.22 14.53 -0.09
CA GLY A 505 2.96 14.61 1.35
C GLY A 505 4.19 14.36 2.22
N ASP A 506 4.10 14.73 3.49
CA ASP A 506 5.11 14.42 4.51
C ASP A 506 4.90 12.97 4.97
N ASN A 507 5.60 12.02 4.36
CA ASN A 507 5.43 10.60 4.64
C ASN A 507 6.39 10.12 5.75
N LEU A 508 5.92 9.16 6.54
CA LEU A 508 6.71 8.39 7.51
C LEU A 508 6.76 6.94 7.05
N LEU A 509 7.95 6.45 6.73
CA LEU A 509 8.23 5.04 6.45
C LEU A 509 9.09 4.49 7.59
N ASP A 510 8.67 3.39 8.18
CA ASP A 510 9.31 2.73 9.33
C ASP A 510 9.45 1.23 9.00
N GLY A 511 10.67 0.76 8.71
CA GLY A 511 10.96 -0.61 8.30
C GLY A 511 10.72 -1.59 9.45
N GLY A 512 11.42 -1.40 10.56
CA GLY A 512 11.24 -2.18 11.78
C GLY A 512 12.41 -3.14 12.01
N ASN A 513 12.16 -4.45 12.07
CA ASN A 513 13.24 -5.43 12.14
C ASN A 513 13.34 -6.17 10.81
N GLY A 514 14.54 -6.31 10.26
CA GLY A 514 14.77 -7.00 9.00
C GLY A 514 15.70 -6.20 8.11
N ASN A 515 15.92 -6.67 6.88
CA ASN A 515 16.63 -5.86 5.89
C ASN A 515 15.58 -5.22 4.97
N ASP A 516 15.32 -3.94 5.18
CA ASP A 516 14.20 -3.23 4.60
C ASP A 516 14.61 -2.33 3.43
N TYR A 517 13.66 -2.10 2.53
CA TYR A 517 13.81 -1.17 1.42
C TYR A 517 12.76 -0.06 1.53
N LEU A 518 13.22 1.18 1.74
CA LEU A 518 12.37 2.35 1.91
C LEU A 518 12.67 3.38 0.82
N SER A 519 11.64 3.86 0.12
CA SER A 519 11.80 4.86 -0.95
C SER A 519 10.73 5.96 -0.94
N VAL A 520 11.22 7.20 -1.08
CA VAL A 520 10.45 8.43 -1.32
C VAL A 520 11.09 9.22 -2.46
N SER A 521 11.17 8.58 -3.62
CA SER A 521 11.90 9.08 -4.79
C SER A 521 10.96 9.76 -5.79
N GLY A 522 11.43 10.85 -6.40
CA GLY A 522 10.76 11.55 -7.50
C GLY A 522 11.20 11.09 -8.88
N GLY A 523 10.48 11.55 -9.91
CA GLY A 523 10.84 11.32 -11.30
C GLY A 523 11.93 12.28 -11.79
N TYR A 524 12.80 11.80 -12.69
CA TYR A 524 13.84 12.67 -13.28
C TYR A 524 13.29 13.91 -14.01
N TYR A 525 12.12 13.80 -14.63
CA TYR A 525 11.48 14.91 -15.35
C TYR A 525 10.34 15.57 -14.57
N ASP A 526 10.00 15.03 -13.39
CA ASP A 526 8.82 15.46 -12.64
C ASP A 526 9.07 15.38 -11.13
N PRO A 527 9.66 16.43 -10.53
CA PRO A 527 9.94 16.47 -9.09
C PRO A 527 8.69 16.90 -8.34
N GLU A 528 7.64 16.07 -8.35
CA GLU A 528 6.44 16.29 -7.52
C GLU A 528 6.63 15.84 -6.05
N VAL A 529 7.77 15.22 -5.73
CA VAL A 529 8.12 14.81 -4.36
C VAL A 529 8.67 16.00 -3.59
N SER A 530 7.76 16.76 -2.97
CA SER A 530 8.10 17.97 -2.20
C SER A 530 7.98 17.85 -0.69
N GLY A 531 7.40 16.76 -0.18
CA GLY A 531 7.19 16.57 1.26
C GLY A 531 8.50 16.36 2.03
N ASN A 532 8.48 16.71 3.31
CA ASN A 532 9.56 16.44 4.25
C ASN A 532 9.37 15.04 4.83
N ASN A 533 9.98 14.05 4.19
CA ASN A 533 9.75 12.66 4.55
C ASN A 533 10.70 12.19 5.66
N THR A 534 10.25 11.22 6.45
CA THR A 534 11.06 10.51 7.44
C THR A 534 11.09 9.03 7.10
N LEU A 535 12.28 8.49 6.86
CA LEU A 535 12.53 7.07 6.62
C LEU A 535 13.35 6.52 7.79
N LYS A 536 12.90 5.43 8.39
CA LYS A 536 13.59 4.73 9.47
C LYS A 536 13.78 3.27 9.07
N GLY A 537 15.02 2.82 8.98
CA GLY A 537 15.34 1.41 8.72
C GLY A 537 14.96 0.57 9.93
N GLY A 538 15.66 0.78 11.05
CA GLY A 538 15.42 0.08 12.29
C GLY A 538 16.56 -0.87 12.59
N ALA A 539 16.29 -2.17 12.71
CA ALA A 539 17.33 -3.17 12.97
C ALA A 539 17.52 -4.07 11.77
N GLY A 540 18.75 -4.15 11.25
CA GLY A 540 19.13 -4.96 10.11
C GLY A 540 19.79 -4.10 9.02
N ASN A 541 20.12 -4.69 7.88
CA ASN A 541 20.83 -3.95 6.84
C ASN A 541 19.84 -3.30 5.87
N ASP A 542 19.58 -2.02 6.06
CA ASP A 542 18.50 -1.31 5.39
C ASP A 542 18.99 -0.47 4.20
N SER A 543 18.08 -0.23 3.26
CA SER A 543 18.31 0.64 2.11
C SER A 543 17.24 1.71 2.02
N LEU A 544 17.64 2.96 2.27
CA LEU A 544 16.76 4.12 2.33
C LEU A 544 17.10 5.10 1.20
N SER A 545 16.09 5.54 0.45
CA SER A 545 16.32 6.45 -0.69
C SER A 545 15.29 7.57 -0.83
N ALA A 546 15.76 8.77 -1.18
CA ALA A 546 14.94 9.93 -1.50
C ALA A 546 15.50 10.69 -2.73
N PHE A 547 15.59 10.00 -3.86
CA PHE A 547 16.15 10.60 -5.08
C PHE A 547 15.25 11.70 -5.64
N PHE A 548 15.84 12.74 -6.21
CA PHE A 548 15.10 13.85 -6.87
C PHE A 548 14.08 14.58 -5.97
N SER A 549 14.14 14.37 -4.66
CA SER A 549 13.23 15.03 -3.72
C SER A 549 13.59 16.50 -3.54
N THR A 550 12.57 17.36 -3.45
CA THR A 550 12.76 18.78 -3.14
C THR A 550 12.59 19.10 -1.67
N GLY A 551 12.02 18.19 -0.88
CA GLY A 551 11.79 18.34 0.55
C GLY A 551 13.05 18.12 1.40
N ASP A 552 12.99 18.55 2.66
CA ASP A 552 14.01 18.33 3.67
C ASP A 552 13.76 16.95 4.31
N ASN A 553 14.41 15.90 3.78
CA ASN A 553 14.16 14.52 4.23
C ASN A 553 15.10 14.11 5.38
N LEU A 554 14.59 13.24 6.25
CA LEU A 554 15.33 12.56 7.29
C LEU A 554 15.40 11.06 6.95
N LEU A 555 16.60 10.53 6.78
CA LEU A 555 16.87 9.10 6.65
C LEU A 555 17.65 8.66 7.89
N ASP A 556 17.16 7.64 8.57
CA ASP A 556 17.74 7.09 9.80
C ASP A 556 17.90 5.57 9.58
N GLY A 557 19.15 5.09 9.47
CA GLY A 557 19.47 3.68 9.24
C GLY A 557 19.10 2.85 10.45
N GLY A 558 19.79 3.08 11.56
CA GLY A 558 19.50 2.47 12.85
C GLY A 558 20.65 1.58 13.31
N ASP A 559 20.37 0.31 13.56
CA ASP A 559 21.37 -0.69 13.93
C ASP A 559 21.74 -1.54 12.71
N ASP A 560 22.98 -2.03 12.67
CA ASP A 560 23.59 -2.80 11.57
C ASP A 560 23.98 -1.93 10.35
N LYS A 561 24.29 -2.56 9.20
CA LYS A 561 24.94 -1.88 8.08
C LYS A 561 23.92 -1.34 7.09
N ASP A 562 23.86 -0.03 6.96
CA ASP A 562 22.85 0.65 6.18
C ASP A 562 23.37 1.36 4.94
N ASN A 563 22.47 1.59 3.98
CA ASN A 563 22.72 2.35 2.77
C ASN A 563 21.67 3.45 2.59
N LEU A 564 22.07 4.69 2.82
CA LEU A 564 21.21 5.87 2.78
C LEU A 564 21.59 6.76 1.60
N SER A 565 20.61 7.15 0.77
CA SER A 565 20.89 8.02 -0.37
C SER A 565 19.83 9.08 -0.69
N VAL A 566 20.30 10.31 -0.85
CA VAL A 566 19.51 11.50 -1.26
C VAL A 566 20.08 12.16 -2.51
N ASN A 567 20.60 11.34 -3.42
CA ASN A 567 21.24 11.84 -4.64
C ASN A 567 20.27 12.68 -5.47
N LEU A 568 20.79 13.76 -6.07
CA LEU A 568 20.03 14.67 -6.93
C LEU A 568 18.88 15.41 -6.22
N ALA A 569 18.83 15.37 -4.90
CA ALA A 569 17.85 16.11 -4.11
C ALA A 569 18.22 17.61 -3.99
N SER A 570 17.21 18.47 -3.91
CA SER A 570 17.43 19.92 -3.74
C SER A 570 17.20 20.43 -2.31
N GLY A 571 16.50 19.68 -1.47
CA GLY A 571 16.26 20.01 -0.06
C GLY A 571 17.49 19.78 0.83
N ASN A 572 17.42 20.27 2.07
CA ASN A 572 18.44 20.06 3.10
C ASN A 572 18.15 18.76 3.84
N ASN A 573 18.83 17.69 3.45
CA ASN A 573 18.54 16.37 3.99
C ASN A 573 19.45 16.03 5.18
N THR A 574 18.95 15.18 6.08
CA THR A 574 19.71 14.59 7.17
C THR A 574 19.75 13.08 6.98
N LEU A 575 20.96 12.51 6.97
CA LEU A 575 21.20 11.07 6.90
C LEU A 575 21.96 10.68 8.17
N ASN A 576 21.40 9.75 8.95
CA ASN A 576 22.04 9.16 10.12
C ASN A 576 22.23 7.67 9.85
N GLY A 577 23.47 7.18 9.85
CA GLY A 577 23.78 5.75 9.74
C GLY A 577 23.35 5.02 11.00
N GLY A 578 23.93 5.40 12.14
CA GLY A 578 23.61 4.83 13.43
C GLY A 578 24.74 3.95 13.92
N ALA A 579 24.49 2.66 14.11
CA ALA A 579 25.52 1.71 14.56
C ALA A 579 25.78 0.66 13.49
N GLY A 580 26.95 0.64 12.87
CA GLY A 580 27.28 -0.27 11.79
C GLY A 580 28.35 0.32 10.85
N ASP A 581 28.71 -0.41 9.80
CA ASP A 581 29.62 0.12 8.77
C ASP A 581 28.79 0.69 7.61
N ASP A 582 28.38 1.95 7.71
CA ASP A 582 27.32 2.55 6.91
C ASP A 582 27.81 3.24 5.63
N TYR A 583 26.92 3.35 4.64
CA TYR A 583 27.15 4.09 3.41
C TYR A 583 26.11 5.19 3.23
N LEU A 584 26.55 6.46 3.27
CA LEU A 584 25.69 7.63 3.16
C LEU A 584 26.07 8.45 1.92
N SER A 585 25.08 8.79 1.09
CA SER A 585 25.33 9.49 -0.18
C SER A 585 24.34 10.64 -0.47
N ALA A 586 24.87 11.84 -0.73
CA ALA A 586 24.13 13.04 -1.13
C ALA A 586 24.73 13.65 -2.42
N ASN A 587 25.13 12.80 -3.36
CA ASN A 587 25.80 13.19 -4.59
C ASN A 587 24.91 14.05 -5.48
N ILE A 588 25.50 15.10 -6.09
CA ILE A 588 24.83 16.03 -7.02
C ILE A 588 23.65 16.77 -6.34
N SER A 589 23.59 16.79 -5.02
CA SER A 589 22.60 17.57 -4.29
C SER A 589 22.94 19.06 -4.28
N THR A 590 21.91 19.91 -4.35
CA THR A 590 22.07 21.36 -4.22
C THR A 590 21.83 21.87 -2.81
N GLY A 591 21.17 21.08 -1.95
CA GLY A 591 20.84 21.44 -0.58
C GLY A 591 22.01 21.28 0.39
N ASN A 592 21.90 21.87 1.58
CA ASN A 592 22.91 21.72 2.63
C ASN A 592 22.61 20.45 3.42
N ASN A 593 23.30 19.36 3.10
CA ASN A 593 23.02 18.06 3.72
C ASN A 593 23.87 17.83 4.97
N LEU A 594 23.30 17.13 5.95
CA LEU A 594 23.96 16.60 7.12
C LEU A 594 24.06 15.08 6.98
N LEU A 595 25.27 14.54 6.97
CA LEU A 595 25.53 13.10 6.98
C LEU A 595 26.25 12.78 8.29
N SER A 596 25.72 11.85 9.07
CA SER A 596 26.30 11.35 10.32
C SER A 596 26.44 9.84 10.21
N GLY A 597 27.67 9.32 10.26
CA GLY A 597 27.96 7.89 10.26
C GLY A 597 27.49 7.26 11.57
N GLY A 598 28.19 7.56 12.67
CA GLY A 598 27.83 7.10 14.01
C GLY A 598 28.91 6.18 14.57
N ASP A 599 28.52 5.00 15.05
CA ASP A 599 29.47 3.99 15.54
C ASP A 599 29.78 2.99 14.41
N GLY A 600 31.04 2.84 14.00
CA GLY A 600 31.49 1.87 13.00
C GLY A 600 32.35 2.52 11.91
N ASN A 601 32.73 1.79 10.87
CA ASN A 601 33.60 2.32 9.82
C ASN A 601 32.75 2.81 8.64
N ASP A 602 32.50 4.11 8.61
CA ASP A 602 31.49 4.69 7.75
C ASP A 602 32.06 5.29 6.47
N SER A 603 31.25 5.34 5.43
CA SER A 603 31.60 5.92 4.14
C SER A 603 30.58 6.99 3.72
N LEU A 604 30.98 8.25 3.84
CA LEU A 604 30.11 9.42 3.64
C LEU A 604 30.53 10.20 2.38
N PHE A 605 29.60 10.33 1.43
CA PHE A 605 29.82 11.01 0.15
C PHE A 605 28.80 12.14 -0.05
N ALA A 606 29.25 13.38 -0.11
CA ALA A 606 28.40 14.51 -0.52
C ALA A 606 28.64 14.94 -1.98
N SER A 607 29.66 14.39 -2.63
CA SER A 607 29.90 14.64 -4.04
C SER A 607 30.78 13.56 -4.66
N GLU A 608 30.37 13.09 -5.83
CA GLU A 608 31.15 12.21 -6.68
C GLU A 608 31.07 12.66 -8.15
N PHE A 609 32.07 12.25 -8.94
CA PHE A 609 32.14 12.56 -10.36
C PHE A 609 31.37 11.52 -11.19
N GLU A 610 30.17 11.86 -11.64
CA GLU A 610 29.42 11.10 -12.63
C GLU A 610 29.65 11.70 -14.02
N GLY A 611 30.52 11.05 -14.82
CA GLY A 611 31.19 11.59 -16.03
C GLY A 611 30.36 12.16 -17.19
N TYR A 612 29.07 12.42 -17.02
CA TYR A 612 28.19 12.99 -18.05
C TYR A 612 27.31 14.18 -17.59
N ARG A 613 27.19 14.51 -16.29
CA ARG A 613 26.39 15.66 -15.83
C ARG A 613 27.26 16.87 -15.48
N PHE A 614 26.78 18.05 -15.86
CA PHE A 614 27.47 19.34 -15.72
C PHE A 614 27.16 20.06 -14.40
N ASP A 615 26.29 19.46 -13.56
CA ASP A 615 25.83 20.04 -12.31
C ASP A 615 26.61 19.40 -11.16
N ASN A 616 27.49 20.18 -10.53
CA ASN A 616 28.25 19.73 -9.36
C ASN A 616 27.46 20.01 -8.08
N THR A 617 27.65 19.17 -7.05
CA THR A 617 27.17 19.46 -5.69
C THR A 617 27.57 20.89 -5.29
N SER A 618 26.58 21.71 -4.93
CA SER A 618 26.77 23.12 -4.56
C SER A 618 26.42 23.45 -3.12
N GLY A 619 25.76 22.52 -2.42
CA GLY A 619 25.40 22.68 -1.01
C GLY A 619 26.59 22.76 -0.08
N ASN A 620 26.42 23.45 1.05
CA ASN A 620 27.38 23.46 2.16
C ASN A 620 27.07 22.25 3.06
N ASN A 621 27.74 21.13 2.81
CA ASN A 621 27.43 19.88 3.50
C ASN A 621 28.24 19.74 4.80
N THR A 622 27.68 19.03 5.77
CA THR A 622 28.35 18.64 7.02
C THR A 622 28.40 17.11 7.08
N LEU A 623 29.59 16.55 7.16
CA LEU A 623 29.85 15.12 7.27
C LEU A 623 30.52 14.84 8.61
N ASN A 624 29.94 13.99 9.43
CA ASN A 624 30.50 13.54 10.70
C ASN A 624 30.68 12.03 10.64
N GLY A 625 31.92 11.54 10.74
CA GLY A 625 32.23 10.10 10.78
C GLY A 625 31.69 9.50 12.07
N GLY A 626 32.22 9.92 13.21
CA GLY A 626 31.80 9.44 14.52
C GLY A 626 32.90 8.62 15.15
N ALA A 627 32.65 7.37 15.49
CA ALA A 627 33.64 6.48 16.08
C ALA A 627 33.95 5.33 15.12
N GLY A 628 35.19 5.19 14.66
CA GLY A 628 35.58 4.07 13.80
C GLY A 628 36.76 4.38 12.90
N LYS A 629 36.61 4.15 11.60
CA LYS A 629 37.63 4.50 10.59
C LYS A 629 36.92 4.95 9.36
N ASP A 630 36.71 6.25 9.28
CA ASP A 630 35.68 6.80 8.43
C ASP A 630 36.29 7.39 7.16
N TYR A 631 35.53 7.28 6.07
CA TYR A 631 35.88 7.85 4.79
C TYR A 631 34.88 8.93 4.41
N LEU A 632 35.31 10.19 4.48
CA LEU A 632 34.48 11.36 4.21
C LEU A 632 34.94 12.06 2.93
N ASN A 633 34.04 12.25 1.97
CA ASN A 633 34.37 12.73 0.63
C ASN A 633 33.44 13.85 0.13
N VAL A 634 34.04 15.00 -0.18
CA VAL A 634 33.43 16.17 -0.83
C VAL A 634 34.22 16.63 -2.07
N ASN A 635 34.86 15.69 -2.76
CA ASN A 635 35.66 15.97 -3.95
C ASN A 635 34.79 16.60 -5.04
N TYR A 636 35.32 17.60 -5.75
CA TYR A 636 34.64 18.37 -6.80
C TYR A 636 33.48 19.28 -6.33
N SER A 637 33.21 19.34 -5.02
CA SER A 637 32.16 20.20 -4.47
C SER A 637 32.47 21.69 -4.64
N ARG A 638 31.43 22.48 -4.88
CA ARG A 638 31.52 23.95 -4.96
C ARG A 638 31.14 24.64 -3.64
N GLY A 639 30.48 23.92 -2.73
CA GLY A 639 30.02 24.44 -1.44
C GLY A 639 31.14 24.46 -0.39
N ALA A 640 30.95 25.25 0.66
CA ALA A 640 31.84 25.27 1.82
C ALA A 640 31.44 24.13 2.78
N ASN A 641 32.17 23.02 2.74
CA ASN A 641 31.82 21.83 3.51
C ASN A 641 32.58 21.74 4.84
N LEU A 642 31.98 21.06 5.81
CA LEU A 642 32.58 20.71 7.08
C LEU A 642 32.66 19.19 7.18
N LEU A 643 33.86 18.65 7.38
CA LEU A 643 34.12 17.23 7.58
C LEU A 643 34.74 17.06 8.97
N SER A 644 34.19 16.16 9.76
CA SER A 644 34.72 15.76 11.07
C SER A 644 34.88 14.24 11.08
N GLY A 645 36.10 13.74 11.25
CA GLY A 645 36.39 12.30 11.39
C GLY A 645 35.80 11.78 12.70
N GLY A 646 36.36 12.26 13.82
CA GLY A 646 35.90 11.89 15.15
C GLY A 646 36.94 11.03 15.86
N ASP A 647 36.51 9.89 16.41
CA ASP A 647 37.42 8.93 17.05
C ASP A 647 37.85 7.87 16.02
N GLY A 648 39.15 7.68 15.86
CA GLY A 648 39.76 6.65 15.03
C GLY A 648 40.64 7.20 13.92
N ASN A 649 41.00 6.34 12.96
CA ASN A 649 41.95 6.72 11.89
C ASN A 649 41.18 6.99 10.60
N ASP A 650 40.92 8.26 10.34
CA ASP A 650 39.96 8.70 9.34
C ASP A 650 40.64 9.22 8.07
N THR A 651 39.87 9.24 6.99
CA THR A 651 40.30 9.80 5.71
C THR A 651 39.27 10.80 5.20
N LEU A 652 39.66 12.07 5.16
CA LEU A 652 38.81 13.19 4.77
C LEU A 652 39.35 13.81 3.48
N SER A 653 38.50 13.93 2.45
CA SER A 653 38.91 14.46 1.15
C SER A 653 37.97 15.54 0.60
N GLY A 654 38.56 16.69 0.25
CA GLY A 654 37.95 17.78 -0.53
C GLY A 654 38.81 18.15 -1.73
N SER A 655 39.43 17.14 -2.34
CA SER A 655 40.37 17.25 -3.45
C SER A 655 39.68 17.34 -4.82
N SER A 656 40.46 17.54 -5.88
CA SER A 656 39.97 17.48 -7.26
C SER A 656 40.90 16.66 -8.15
N TYR A 657 40.37 15.75 -8.97
CA TYR A 657 41.15 14.99 -9.94
C TYR A 657 40.64 15.20 -11.38
N GLY A 658 41.40 15.94 -12.20
CA GLY A 658 40.98 16.30 -13.55
C GLY A 658 41.22 15.21 -14.60
N TYR A 659 40.16 14.52 -15.03
CA TYR A 659 39.99 13.99 -16.40
C TYR A 659 38.61 14.41 -16.93
N GLY A 660 38.48 15.69 -17.28
CA GLY A 660 37.30 16.18 -18.00
C GLY A 660 37.32 15.73 -19.46
N PHE A 661 36.30 14.99 -19.90
CA PHE A 661 36.01 14.87 -21.33
C PHE A 661 35.67 16.28 -21.89
N GLY A 662 36.39 16.73 -22.93
CA GLY A 662 36.09 17.99 -23.62
C GLY A 662 36.81 19.25 -23.12
N GLY A 663 37.78 19.14 -22.21
CA GLY A 663 38.65 20.27 -21.83
C GLY A 663 38.10 21.23 -20.77
N SER A 664 36.93 20.97 -20.20
CA SER A 664 36.44 21.69 -19.00
C SER A 664 36.98 21.03 -17.73
N PHE A 665 37.59 21.84 -16.86
CA PHE A 665 38.16 21.42 -15.59
C PHE A 665 37.17 21.62 -14.45
N TYR A 666 36.95 20.60 -13.63
CA TYR A 666 36.08 20.66 -12.46
C TYR A 666 36.94 20.74 -11.20
N ASN A 667 37.12 21.94 -10.67
CA ASN A 667 37.87 22.18 -9.44
C ASN A 667 36.91 22.24 -8.25
N THR A 668 37.31 21.70 -7.12
CA THR A 668 36.73 21.98 -5.81
C THR A 668 37.04 23.44 -5.51
N THR A 669 35.99 24.27 -5.51
CA THR A 669 36.11 25.73 -5.29
C THR A 669 35.70 26.16 -3.90
N GLY A 670 35.03 25.29 -3.14
CA GLY A 670 34.56 25.57 -1.80
C GLY A 670 35.68 25.75 -0.78
N ASN A 671 35.44 26.58 0.23
CA ASN A 671 36.31 26.67 1.40
C ASN A 671 35.92 25.54 2.37
N ASN A 672 36.69 24.47 2.41
CA ASN A 672 36.37 23.30 3.23
C ASN A 672 37.12 23.35 4.57
N THR A 673 36.45 22.87 5.62
CA THR A 673 37.06 22.60 6.92
C THR A 673 37.08 21.09 7.14
N LEU A 674 38.26 20.52 7.35
CA LEU A 674 38.47 19.11 7.65
C LEU A 674 39.08 19.02 9.06
N ASN A 675 38.41 18.33 9.97
CA ASN A 675 38.92 18.02 11.31
C ASN A 675 39.07 16.50 11.43
N GLY A 676 40.29 16.01 11.66
CA GLY A 676 40.58 14.59 11.87
C GLY A 676 39.97 14.12 13.18
N GLY A 677 40.51 14.61 14.30
CA GLY A 677 40.00 14.31 15.62
C GLY A 677 41.00 13.48 16.41
N ALA A 678 40.63 12.26 16.79
CA ALA A 678 41.47 11.40 17.61
C ALA A 678 41.93 10.15 16.85
N GLY A 679 43.16 10.13 16.37
CA GLY A 679 43.78 8.98 15.71
C GLY A 679 44.75 9.45 14.62
N ASP A 680 45.36 8.52 13.89
CA ASP A 680 46.27 8.91 12.81
C ASP A 680 45.47 9.16 11.52
N ASP A 681 45.21 10.43 11.20
CA ASP A 681 44.27 10.84 10.17
C ASP A 681 44.91 11.27 8.84
N ASN A 682 44.14 11.17 7.76
CA ASN A 682 44.55 11.61 6.42
C ASN A 682 43.59 12.65 5.85
N LEU A 683 44.02 13.91 5.84
CA LEU A 683 43.24 15.05 5.38
C LEU A 683 43.81 15.59 4.06
N ASN A 684 43.01 15.56 3.00
CA ASN A 684 43.47 15.90 1.64
C ASN A 684 42.54 16.89 0.92
N VAL A 685 43.07 18.06 0.57
CA VAL A 685 42.42 19.07 -0.31
C VAL A 685 43.28 19.43 -1.52
N ASP A 686 44.08 18.47 -2.00
CA ASP A 686 44.95 18.61 -3.16
C ASP A 686 44.17 19.13 -4.38
N TYR A 687 44.83 19.98 -5.15
CA TYR A 687 44.29 20.63 -6.36
C TYR A 687 43.10 21.59 -6.13
N SER A 688 42.66 21.79 -4.89
CA SER A 688 41.58 22.72 -4.56
C SER A 688 41.99 24.18 -4.80
N SER A 689 41.03 25.00 -5.22
CA SER A 689 41.20 26.47 -5.29
C SER A 689 40.59 27.21 -4.10
N GLY A 690 39.89 26.52 -3.20
CA GLY A 690 39.29 27.12 -1.99
C GLY A 690 40.32 27.37 -0.90
N ASN A 691 40.03 28.31 0.01
CA ASN A 691 40.85 28.52 1.21
C ASN A 691 40.41 27.50 2.27
N ASN A 692 41.13 26.39 2.39
CA ASN A 692 40.75 25.30 3.26
C ASN A 692 41.43 25.38 4.63
N LEU A 693 40.78 24.81 5.64
CA LEU A 693 41.30 24.60 7.00
C LEU A 693 41.37 23.11 7.28
N LEU A 694 42.55 22.59 7.58
CA LEU A 694 42.78 21.20 7.99
C LEU A 694 43.32 21.20 9.42
N SER A 695 42.72 20.41 10.31
CA SER A 695 43.15 20.17 11.70
C SER A 695 43.27 18.66 11.92
N GLY A 696 44.46 18.16 12.27
CA GLY A 696 44.65 16.77 12.66
C GLY A 696 44.15 16.49 14.08
N ASP A 697 44.43 17.43 14.98
CA ASP A 697 44.11 17.41 16.41
C ASP A 697 45.00 16.45 17.22
N SER A 698 44.75 15.14 17.27
CA SER A 698 45.60 14.21 18.03
C SER A 698 45.87 12.92 17.29
N GLY A 699 47.14 12.53 17.23
CA GLY A 699 47.63 11.40 16.43
C GLY A 699 48.75 11.85 15.50
N ASN A 700 49.28 10.95 14.67
CA ASN A 700 50.31 11.30 13.68
C ASN A 700 49.65 11.52 12.32
N ASP A 701 49.36 12.77 12.02
CA ASP A 701 48.43 13.13 10.96
C ASP A 701 49.12 13.47 9.65
N TYR A 702 48.47 13.14 8.53
CA TYR A 702 48.87 13.53 7.19
C TYR A 702 47.91 14.58 6.63
N LEU A 703 48.39 15.81 6.46
CA LEU A 703 47.61 16.93 5.94
C LEU A 703 48.21 17.40 4.61
N SER A 704 47.43 17.41 3.52
CA SER A 704 47.90 17.86 2.21
C SER A 704 46.95 18.84 1.52
N ALA A 705 47.52 19.94 1.03
CA ALA A 705 46.87 20.92 0.14
C ALA A 705 47.78 21.22 -1.06
N SER A 706 48.27 20.16 -1.69
CA SER A 706 49.31 20.19 -2.70
C SER A 706 48.76 20.33 -4.12
N GLY A 707 49.60 20.83 -5.02
CA GLY A 707 49.43 20.68 -6.46
C GLY A 707 50.31 19.57 -7.01
N TYR A 708 50.29 19.40 -8.33
CA TYR A 708 51.19 18.50 -9.03
C TYR A 708 51.94 19.23 -10.14
N GLN A 709 53.21 18.90 -10.25
CA GLN A 709 54.03 19.24 -11.39
C GLN A 709 54.31 17.94 -12.17
N TYR A 710 53.84 17.87 -13.43
CA TYR A 710 54.52 17.31 -14.63
C TYR A 710 53.81 16.22 -15.49
N ASP A 711 53.74 16.42 -16.81
CA ASP A 711 54.11 15.41 -17.84
C ASP A 711 54.66 16.14 -19.08
N LYS A 712 55.82 15.69 -19.59
CA LYS A 712 56.50 16.18 -20.81
C LYS A 712 56.26 15.25 -22.02
N ASP A 713 55.48 14.18 -21.89
CA ASP A 713 55.39 13.13 -22.91
C ASP A 713 54.09 13.13 -23.73
N GLY A 714 53.24 14.15 -23.58
CA GLY A 714 52.15 14.42 -24.52
C GLY A 714 52.66 15.13 -25.78
N ASN A 715 52.43 14.55 -26.95
CA ASN A 715 52.89 14.97 -28.29
C ASN A 715 52.53 16.42 -28.73
N ASP A 716 51.89 17.24 -27.88
CA ASP A 716 51.27 18.52 -28.26
C ASP A 716 51.67 19.73 -27.38
N GLY A 717 52.82 19.71 -26.69
CA GLY A 717 53.55 20.94 -26.33
C GLY A 717 52.94 21.92 -25.30
N GLU A 718 51.76 21.67 -24.73
CA GLU A 718 51.12 22.52 -23.72
C GLU A 718 51.11 21.78 -22.36
N GLY A 719 52.14 21.99 -21.52
CA GLY A 719 52.18 21.43 -20.18
C GLY A 719 51.10 22.07 -19.28
N VAL A 720 50.10 21.29 -18.85
CA VAL A 720 49.07 21.79 -17.92
C VAL A 720 49.63 21.78 -16.50
N TYR A 721 49.86 22.98 -15.94
CA TYR A 721 50.18 23.15 -14.52
C TYR A 721 48.91 22.94 -13.68
N ARG A 722 48.90 21.94 -12.79
CA ARG A 722 47.80 21.71 -11.84
C ARG A 722 48.24 22.18 -10.47
N ARG A 723 47.97 23.43 -10.13
CA ARG A 723 48.38 24.01 -8.85
C ARG A 723 47.17 24.25 -7.97
N ALA A 724 47.24 23.78 -6.73
CA ALA A 724 46.39 24.31 -5.66
C ALA A 724 46.62 25.83 -5.55
N SER A 725 45.56 26.60 -5.36
CA SER A 725 45.63 28.08 -5.41
C SER A 725 45.02 28.80 -4.22
N GLY A 726 44.28 28.10 -3.36
CA GLY A 726 43.78 28.67 -2.12
C GLY A 726 44.87 28.93 -1.09
N ASN A 727 44.61 29.88 -0.19
CA ASN A 727 45.43 30.12 0.98
C ASN A 727 44.97 29.15 2.08
N ASN A 728 45.66 28.02 2.21
CA ASN A 728 45.24 26.96 3.13
C ASN A 728 45.90 27.12 4.50
N THR A 729 45.20 26.70 5.54
CA THR A 729 45.74 26.57 6.90
C THR A 729 45.74 25.09 7.29
N LEU A 730 46.90 24.55 7.61
CA LEU A 730 47.09 23.18 8.09
C LEU A 730 47.59 23.25 9.54
N LYS A 731 46.95 22.52 10.44
CA LYS A 731 47.34 22.38 11.84
C LYS A 731 47.48 20.89 12.15
N GLY A 732 48.68 20.44 12.52
CA GLY A 732 48.92 19.05 12.91
C GLY A 732 48.19 18.76 14.21
N GLY A 733 48.69 19.31 15.31
CA GLY A 733 48.08 19.13 16.63
C GLY A 733 49.07 18.44 17.56
N ALA A 734 48.72 17.27 18.08
CA ALA A 734 49.59 16.49 18.95
C ALA A 734 49.97 15.16 18.29
N GLY A 735 51.26 14.95 18.02
CA GLY A 735 51.84 13.76 17.40
C GLY A 735 52.90 14.16 16.37
N ASP A 736 53.56 13.18 15.75
CA ASP A 736 54.58 13.46 14.72
C ASP A 736 53.89 13.66 13.36
N ASP A 737 53.56 14.91 13.02
CA ASP A 737 52.67 15.22 11.89
C ASP A 737 53.40 15.50 10.58
N LYS A 738 52.69 15.32 9.46
CA LYS A 738 53.17 15.66 8.12
C LYS A 738 52.24 16.60 7.39
N LEU A 739 52.68 17.85 7.23
CA LEU A 739 51.92 18.93 6.60
C LEU A 739 52.56 19.30 5.25
N ILE A 740 51.80 19.19 4.15
CA ILE A 740 52.32 19.33 2.79
C ILE A 740 51.48 20.31 1.97
N VAL A 741 52.12 21.32 1.38
CA VAL A 741 51.53 22.28 0.43
C VAL A 741 52.37 22.40 -0.84
N ASP A 742 53.03 21.31 -1.21
CA ASP A 742 53.95 21.23 -2.33
C ASP A 742 53.28 21.72 -3.63
N TYR A 743 54.02 22.48 -4.44
CA TYR A 743 53.55 23.06 -5.70
C TYR A 743 52.30 23.96 -5.63
N SER A 744 51.88 24.38 -4.43
CA SER A 744 50.79 25.35 -4.24
C SER A 744 51.19 26.77 -4.68
N THR A 745 50.23 27.54 -5.18
CA THR A 745 50.41 28.98 -5.47
C THR A 745 49.86 29.89 -4.37
N GLY A 746 49.11 29.33 -3.43
CA GLY A 746 48.54 30.07 -2.31
C GLY A 746 49.57 30.45 -1.27
N LYS A 747 49.22 31.42 -0.42
CA LYS A 747 49.99 31.78 0.77
C LYS A 747 49.50 30.89 1.91
N ASN A 748 50.18 29.78 2.14
CA ASN A 748 49.71 28.78 3.10
C ASN A 748 50.30 29.01 4.49
N LEU A 749 49.60 28.50 5.49
CA LEU A 749 49.96 28.56 6.89
C LEU A 749 50.00 27.13 7.45
N LEU A 750 51.18 26.68 7.88
CA LEU A 750 51.39 25.35 8.44
C LEU A 750 51.85 25.50 9.89
N PHE A 751 51.14 24.83 10.80
CA PHE A 751 51.49 24.72 12.21
C PHE A 751 51.62 23.23 12.55
N GLY A 752 52.80 22.76 12.93
CA GLY A 752 53.03 21.39 13.35
C GLY A 752 52.29 21.10 14.65
N GLY A 753 52.78 21.64 15.77
CA GLY A 753 52.13 21.51 17.06
C GLY A 753 53.07 20.89 18.08
N ASP A 754 52.63 19.84 18.77
CA ASP A 754 53.46 19.06 19.69
C ASP A 754 53.91 17.77 18.99
N GLY A 755 55.19 17.52 18.80
CA GLY A 755 55.73 16.34 18.12
C GLY A 755 56.87 16.68 17.17
N ASN A 756 57.46 15.70 16.49
CA ASN A 756 58.52 15.95 15.51
C ASN A 756 57.90 16.04 14.11
N ASP A 757 57.61 17.25 13.69
CA ASP A 757 56.76 17.50 12.53
C ASP A 757 57.57 17.69 11.25
N THR A 758 56.97 17.28 10.12
CA THR A 758 57.50 17.53 8.78
C THR A 758 56.59 18.49 8.01
N LEU A 759 57.06 19.72 7.83
CA LEU A 759 56.35 20.77 7.10
C LEU A 759 57.01 21.03 5.74
N SER A 760 56.30 20.77 4.65
CA SER A 760 56.83 20.90 3.29
C SER A 760 55.98 21.82 2.42
N ALA A 761 56.63 22.80 1.80
CA ALA A 761 56.11 23.63 0.72
C ALA A 761 56.99 23.50 -0.54
N TYR A 762 57.53 22.30 -0.78
CA TYR A 762 58.45 22.04 -1.89
C TYR A 762 57.83 22.42 -3.24
N GLY A 763 58.52 23.28 -3.99
CA GLY A 763 58.04 23.75 -5.29
C GLY A 763 56.81 24.68 -5.26
N ALA A 764 56.28 25.00 -4.07
CA ALA A 764 55.24 26.02 -3.90
C ALA A 764 55.77 27.40 -4.34
N LEU A 765 54.90 28.30 -4.78
CA LEU A 765 55.27 29.65 -5.25
C LEU A 765 54.77 30.79 -4.35
N GLY A 766 53.83 30.52 -3.46
CA GLY A 766 53.32 31.52 -2.54
C GLY A 766 54.27 31.76 -1.38
N ASN A 767 54.18 32.92 -0.74
CA ASN A 767 54.92 33.18 0.49
C ASN A 767 54.20 32.47 1.64
N ASN A 768 54.78 31.37 2.13
CA ASN A 768 54.21 30.52 3.15
C ASN A 768 54.74 30.90 4.54
N THR A 769 53.98 30.54 5.56
CA THR A 769 54.41 30.58 6.96
C THR A 769 54.39 29.17 7.52
N LEU A 770 55.54 28.67 7.94
CA LEU A 770 55.70 27.35 8.55
C LEU A 770 56.17 27.55 9.99
N ASN A 771 55.50 26.91 10.94
CA ASN A 771 55.86 26.91 12.35
C ASN A 771 55.86 25.47 12.87
N GLY A 772 57.03 24.98 13.27
CA GLY A 772 57.22 23.64 13.81
C GLY A 772 56.41 23.43 15.08
N GLY A 773 56.79 24.13 16.15
CA GLY A 773 56.06 24.08 17.42
C GLY A 773 56.95 23.52 18.51
N SER A 774 56.55 22.45 19.19
CA SER A 774 57.35 21.75 20.18
C SER A 774 57.86 20.43 19.59
N GLY A 775 59.17 20.21 19.50
CA GLY A 775 59.75 18.96 19.00
C GLY A 775 60.94 19.20 18.10
N ASN A 776 61.38 18.21 17.34
CA ASN A 776 62.51 18.37 16.42
C ASN A 776 61.99 18.39 14.98
N ASP A 777 61.72 19.58 14.48
CA ASP A 777 60.91 19.74 13.28
C ASP A 777 61.76 19.86 12.01
N TYR A 778 61.18 19.47 10.87
CA TYR A 778 61.78 19.58 9.55
C TYR A 778 60.95 20.47 8.63
N LEU A 779 61.48 21.65 8.29
CA LEU A 779 60.76 22.69 7.54
C LEU A 779 61.38 22.93 6.17
N THR A 780 60.58 22.89 5.10
CA THR A 780 60.98 23.24 3.72
C THR A 780 60.10 24.36 3.16
N GLY A 781 60.65 25.57 3.00
CA GLY A 781 59.89 26.78 2.60
C GLY A 781 59.35 26.82 1.16
N GLY A 782 60.07 26.22 0.20
CA GLY A 782 59.61 26.19 -1.20
C GLY A 782 60.21 27.29 -2.06
N PHE A 783 59.48 27.82 -3.04
CA PHE A 783 59.78 29.12 -3.63
C PHE A 783 58.89 30.18 -2.99
N GLY A 784 59.37 31.43 -2.95
CA GLY A 784 58.69 32.52 -2.28
C GLY A 784 59.62 33.19 -1.29
N ASN A 785 59.14 34.20 -0.59
CA ASN A 785 59.83 34.69 0.61
C ASN A 785 59.06 34.15 1.81
N ASP A 786 59.52 33.00 2.30
CA ASP A 786 58.81 32.25 3.33
C ASP A 786 59.19 32.71 4.74
N THR A 787 58.30 32.47 5.70
CA THR A 787 58.56 32.72 7.12
C THR A 787 58.58 31.39 7.86
N LEU A 788 59.72 31.07 8.47
CA LEU A 788 59.96 29.78 9.13
C LEU A 788 60.22 30.02 10.63
N TYR A 789 59.48 29.31 11.47
CA TYR A 789 59.65 29.23 12.92
C TYR A 789 59.97 27.78 13.29
N GLY A 790 61.08 27.55 14.00
CA GLY A 790 61.41 26.23 14.53
C GLY A 790 60.55 25.92 15.75
N GLY A 791 60.56 26.83 16.72
CA GLY A 791 59.89 26.66 18.01
C GLY A 791 60.82 26.04 19.07
N ASP A 792 60.26 25.21 19.94
CA ASP A 792 60.97 24.55 21.03
C ASP A 792 61.56 23.20 20.56
N GLY A 793 62.88 23.10 20.46
CA GLY A 793 63.57 21.81 20.24
C GLY A 793 64.82 21.91 19.38
N ILE A 794 65.06 20.94 18.49
CA ILE A 794 66.22 20.94 17.56
C ILE A 794 65.72 20.80 16.13
N ASP A 795 65.56 21.93 15.47
CA ASP A 795 64.90 22.00 14.17
C ASP A 795 65.88 22.02 13.00
N THR A 796 65.38 21.57 11.85
CA THR A 796 66.08 21.54 10.58
C THR A 796 65.34 22.38 9.54
N PHE A 797 65.99 23.43 9.06
CA PHE A 797 65.49 24.30 7.99
C PHE A 797 66.14 23.91 6.66
N ALA A 798 65.36 23.33 5.75
CA ALA A 798 65.85 22.75 4.50
C ALA A 798 65.70 23.69 3.30
N PHE A 799 66.82 23.91 2.61
CA PHE A 799 66.92 24.68 1.38
C PHE A 799 67.38 23.78 0.23
N ASN A 800 66.54 23.69 -0.80
CA ASN A 800 66.85 22.91 -2.00
C ASN A 800 67.66 23.73 -3.03
N SER A 801 67.56 25.05 -3.06
CA SER A 801 68.37 25.91 -3.94
C SER A 801 68.40 27.36 -3.46
N TYR A 802 69.50 28.08 -3.71
CA TYR A 802 69.58 29.54 -3.49
C TYR A 802 68.63 30.36 -4.38
N LYS A 803 67.91 29.72 -5.32
CA LYS A 803 66.95 30.36 -6.24
C LYS A 803 65.50 30.34 -5.74
N GLN A 804 65.28 29.82 -4.55
CA GLN A 804 63.95 29.63 -3.98
C GLN A 804 63.32 30.95 -3.49
N GLY A 805 64.15 31.89 -3.05
CA GLY A 805 63.73 33.21 -2.63
C GLY A 805 64.54 33.63 -1.41
N VAL A 806 64.04 34.59 -0.64
CA VAL A 806 64.72 35.09 0.56
C VAL A 806 63.86 34.79 1.78
N ASP A 807 64.13 33.65 2.40
CA ASP A 807 63.33 33.17 3.53
C ASP A 807 63.78 33.80 4.84
N ARG A 808 62.86 33.91 5.79
CA ARG A 808 63.15 34.44 7.12
C ARG A 808 63.03 33.35 8.16
N LEU A 809 64.13 33.05 8.84
CA LEU A 809 64.19 32.16 10.00
C LEU A 809 64.07 33.04 11.25
N TYR A 810 62.93 33.00 11.92
CA TYR A 810 62.57 34.03 12.89
C TYR A 810 63.20 33.82 14.27
N ASP A 811 63.33 32.58 14.72
CA ASP A 811 63.72 32.16 16.07
C ASP A 811 64.99 31.29 16.13
N PHE A 812 65.74 31.21 15.02
CA PHE A 812 66.86 30.28 14.88
C PHE A 812 67.86 30.28 16.05
N ASN A 813 68.03 29.13 16.71
CA ASN A 813 69.01 28.89 17.77
C ASN A 813 70.32 28.29 17.24
N ALA A 814 71.34 29.15 17.14
CA ALA A 814 72.66 28.76 16.64
C ALA A 814 73.41 27.70 17.50
N THR A 815 72.90 27.30 18.66
CA THR A 815 73.55 26.30 19.53
C THR A 815 73.38 24.88 19.02
N ASN A 816 72.20 24.56 18.47
CA ASN A 816 71.77 23.18 18.20
C ASN A 816 70.98 23.03 16.90
N GLU A 817 70.32 24.06 16.39
CA GLU A 817 69.54 23.94 15.15
C GLU A 817 70.40 23.86 13.88
N LEU A 818 69.80 23.30 12.83
CA LEU A 818 70.45 22.93 11.58
C LEU A 818 69.82 23.64 10.37
N ILE A 819 70.69 24.07 9.46
CA ILE A 819 70.35 24.53 8.11
C ILE A 819 70.79 23.43 7.15
N GLN A 820 69.84 22.75 6.53
CA GLN A 820 70.13 21.75 5.51
C GLN A 820 70.18 22.40 4.13
N VAL A 821 71.23 22.10 3.35
CA VAL A 821 71.39 22.61 1.98
C VAL A 821 71.63 21.47 0.99
N SER A 822 70.95 21.52 -0.15
CA SER A 822 71.14 20.55 -1.24
C SER A 822 72.45 20.78 -2.01
N ALA A 823 73.33 19.77 -2.05
CA ALA A 823 74.56 19.82 -2.82
C ALA A 823 74.30 20.04 -4.32
N THR A 824 73.22 19.47 -4.86
CA THR A 824 72.83 19.61 -6.27
C THR A 824 72.23 20.96 -6.56
N GLY A 825 71.31 21.46 -5.73
CA GLY A 825 70.61 22.72 -6.03
C GLY A 825 71.38 23.98 -5.66
N PHE A 826 72.38 23.90 -4.77
CA PHE A 826 73.39 24.95 -4.58
C PHE A 826 74.61 24.77 -5.50
N GLY A 827 75.01 23.54 -5.78
CA GLY A 827 76.17 23.22 -6.62
C GLY A 827 77.50 23.57 -5.95
N GLY A 828 78.56 23.78 -6.75
CA GLY A 828 79.75 24.46 -6.23
C GLY A 828 80.72 23.63 -5.38
N GLY A 829 80.64 22.30 -5.44
CA GLY A 829 81.57 21.40 -4.77
C GLY A 829 81.34 21.26 -3.27
N LEU A 830 80.10 21.41 -2.80
CA LEU A 830 79.72 21.15 -1.41
C LEU A 830 80.02 19.68 -1.04
N SER A 831 80.56 19.48 0.16
CA SER A 831 80.94 18.16 0.66
C SER A 831 79.82 17.55 1.50
N ILE A 832 79.32 16.38 1.11
CA ILE A 832 78.35 15.60 1.91
C ILE A 832 79.13 14.85 3.02
N PRO A 833 78.62 14.72 4.26
CA PRO A 833 77.33 15.20 4.76
C PRO A 833 77.36 16.57 5.46
N SER A 834 78.50 17.27 5.48
CA SER A 834 78.67 18.48 6.29
C SER A 834 79.56 19.52 5.62
N LEU A 835 79.30 20.79 5.91
CA LEU A 835 80.01 21.90 5.31
C LEU A 835 81.49 21.93 5.75
N SER A 836 82.43 22.02 4.81
CA SER A 836 83.85 22.18 5.12
C SER A 836 84.10 23.54 5.81
N ALA A 837 85.07 23.59 6.73
CA ALA A 837 85.47 24.85 7.36
C ALA A 837 85.95 25.92 6.35
N SER A 838 86.45 25.48 5.19
CA SER A 838 86.86 26.38 4.11
C SER A 838 85.68 26.95 3.31
N GLN A 839 84.47 26.40 3.47
CA GLN A 839 83.27 26.74 2.71
C GLN A 839 82.33 27.73 3.44
N PHE A 840 82.63 28.07 4.70
CA PHE A 840 81.84 28.99 5.51
C PHE A 840 82.67 30.19 5.95
N THR A 841 82.07 31.38 6.01
CA THR A 841 82.71 32.56 6.59
C THR A 841 81.71 33.53 7.22
N LEU A 842 82.19 34.31 8.19
CA LEU A 842 81.45 35.42 8.80
C LEU A 842 81.87 36.73 8.13
N GLY A 843 80.91 37.60 7.84
CA GLY A 843 81.15 38.93 7.27
C GLY A 843 80.17 39.29 6.17
N THR A 844 80.48 40.32 5.39
CA THR A 844 79.60 40.84 4.33
C THR A 844 79.85 40.23 2.95
N SER A 845 80.94 39.48 2.77
CA SER A 845 81.30 38.84 1.50
C SER A 845 82.31 37.70 1.64
N ALA A 846 82.35 36.78 0.67
CA ALA A 846 83.41 35.80 0.55
C ALA A 846 84.79 36.48 0.38
N THR A 847 85.81 35.92 1.03
CA THR A 847 87.21 36.39 1.04
C THR A 847 88.16 35.41 0.35
N THR A 848 87.69 34.20 0.04
CA THR A 848 88.44 33.17 -0.69
C THR A 848 87.52 32.46 -1.67
N SER A 849 88.07 31.87 -2.73
CA SER A 849 87.31 31.11 -3.74
C SER A 849 86.65 29.82 -3.21
N ASN A 850 87.05 29.34 -2.03
CA ASN A 850 86.50 28.13 -1.44
C ASN A 850 85.27 28.41 -0.57
N GLN A 851 85.07 29.66 -0.14
CA GLN A 851 83.95 30.06 0.71
C GLN A 851 82.67 30.13 -0.13
N ARG A 852 81.63 29.44 0.31
CA ARG A 852 80.35 29.31 -0.40
C ARG A 852 79.20 29.93 0.38
N PHE A 853 79.19 29.80 1.70
CA PHE A 853 78.17 30.38 2.57
C PHE A 853 78.78 31.51 3.40
N ILE A 854 78.11 32.67 3.40
CA ILE A 854 78.54 33.88 4.09
C ILE A 854 77.40 34.33 5.01
N TYR A 855 77.68 34.45 6.31
CA TYR A 855 76.75 35.01 7.28
C TYR A 855 77.19 36.39 7.74
N ASP A 856 76.39 37.40 7.43
CA ASP A 856 76.58 38.76 7.92
C ASP A 856 75.96 38.88 9.31
N ASN A 857 76.79 38.80 10.36
CA ASN A 857 76.33 38.83 11.74
C ASN A 857 75.75 40.19 12.17
N ILE A 858 75.97 41.28 11.43
CA ILE A 858 75.40 42.60 11.73
C ILE A 858 73.97 42.66 11.26
N THR A 859 73.70 42.17 10.04
CA THR A 859 72.36 42.24 9.44
C THR A 859 71.54 40.96 9.60
N GLY A 860 72.17 39.85 9.95
CA GLY A 860 71.57 38.50 9.97
C GLY A 860 71.38 37.88 8.58
N SER A 861 71.93 38.48 7.52
CA SER A 861 71.73 37.98 6.15
C SER A 861 72.64 36.79 5.86
N LEU A 862 72.09 35.73 5.26
CA LEU A 862 72.82 34.55 4.80
C LEU A 862 72.88 34.54 3.27
N TYR A 863 74.11 34.53 2.74
CA TYR A 863 74.40 34.58 1.31
C TYR A 863 75.07 33.30 0.81
N PHE A 864 74.80 32.95 -0.43
CA PHE A 864 75.51 31.92 -1.17
C PHE A 864 76.34 32.55 -2.31
N ASP A 865 77.64 32.25 -2.34
CA ASP A 865 78.53 32.64 -3.43
C ASP A 865 78.44 31.63 -4.58
N GLN A 866 77.86 32.06 -5.70
CA GLN A 866 77.55 31.17 -6.82
C GLN A 866 78.81 30.80 -7.63
N ASP A 867 79.69 31.76 -7.87
CA ASP A 867 80.84 31.62 -8.78
C ASP A 867 82.12 31.16 -8.09
N GLY A 868 82.16 31.15 -6.75
CA GLY A 868 83.31 30.72 -5.97
C GLY A 868 84.49 31.68 -6.12
N SER A 869 84.24 32.99 -6.16
CA SER A 869 85.26 34.02 -6.32
C SER A 869 85.45 34.87 -5.05
N ALA A 870 86.68 35.34 -4.82
CA ALA A 870 86.95 36.21 -3.68
C ALA A 870 86.44 37.64 -3.95
N GLY A 871 85.20 37.93 -3.54
CA GLY A 871 84.59 39.26 -3.50
C GLY A 871 83.96 39.75 -4.82
N GLY A 872 82.72 40.25 -4.76
CA GLY A 872 82.22 41.23 -5.73
C GLY A 872 80.78 41.12 -6.21
N PHE A 873 80.39 40.08 -6.95
CA PHE A 873 79.22 40.24 -7.84
C PHE A 873 78.31 39.02 -8.09
N ALA A 874 78.50 37.88 -7.41
CA ALA A 874 77.64 36.69 -7.59
C ALA A 874 77.10 36.08 -6.28
N GLN A 875 77.10 36.85 -5.18
CA GLN A 875 76.50 36.40 -3.92
C GLN A 875 75.00 36.64 -3.91
N VAL A 876 74.23 35.57 -3.72
CA VAL A 876 72.78 35.60 -3.66
C VAL A 876 72.36 35.46 -2.20
N LYS A 877 71.63 36.45 -1.69
CA LYS A 877 70.95 36.31 -0.40
C LYS A 877 69.84 35.28 -0.58
N PHE A 878 69.81 34.25 0.26
CA PHE A 878 68.76 33.24 0.21
C PHE A 878 68.02 33.07 1.55
N ALA A 879 68.60 33.57 2.66
CA ALA A 879 67.92 33.57 3.95
C ALA A 879 68.27 34.80 4.80
N GLN A 880 67.42 35.06 5.79
CA GLN A 880 67.53 36.11 6.79
C GLN A 880 67.26 35.52 8.17
N LEU A 881 68.27 35.58 9.05
CA LEU A 881 68.20 35.16 10.45
C LEU A 881 68.24 36.39 11.38
N SER A 882 68.13 36.17 12.68
CA SER A 882 68.31 37.20 13.71
C SER A 882 69.76 37.72 13.76
N ALA A 883 69.94 39.05 13.83
CA ALA A 883 71.27 39.65 13.92
C ALA A 883 72.01 39.25 15.22
N GLY A 884 73.33 39.13 15.16
CA GLY A 884 74.19 38.82 16.32
C GLY A 884 74.37 37.33 16.64
N LEU A 885 73.73 36.41 15.90
CA LEU A 885 73.93 34.96 16.08
C LEU A 885 75.38 34.53 15.80
N SER A 886 75.85 33.52 16.53
CA SER A 886 77.21 32.96 16.38
C SER A 886 77.22 31.69 15.51
N LEU A 887 76.84 31.82 14.23
CA LEU A 887 76.79 30.67 13.31
C LEU A 887 78.18 30.10 13.03
N THR A 888 78.24 28.77 12.92
CA THR A 888 79.44 28.03 12.50
C THR A 888 79.09 27.05 11.38
N LYS A 889 80.11 26.43 10.77
CA LYS A 889 79.92 25.35 9.80
C LYS A 889 79.09 24.17 10.34
N ASN A 890 79.04 23.97 11.67
CA ASN A 890 78.36 22.84 12.29
C ASN A 890 76.83 23.03 12.29
N ASN A 891 76.35 24.25 12.07
CA ASN A 891 74.93 24.54 11.86
C ASN A 891 74.47 24.18 10.44
N PHE A 892 75.35 23.61 9.59
CA PHE A 892 75.03 23.25 8.21
C PHE A 892 75.18 21.76 7.96
N VAL A 893 74.12 21.15 7.43
CA VAL A 893 74.13 19.78 6.88
C VAL A 893 74.00 19.87 5.37
N VAL A 894 74.78 19.06 4.66
CA VAL A 894 74.78 19.02 3.19
C VAL A 894 74.22 17.67 2.75
N VAL A 895 73.14 17.69 1.98
CA VAL A 895 72.46 16.51 1.44
C VAL A 895 72.61 16.34 -0.06
#